data_AF-A0A4Q4P3N0-F1
#
_entry.id   AF-A0A4Q4P3N0-F1
#
_cell.length_a   1.000
_cell.length_b   1.000
_cell.length_c   1.000
_cell.angle_alpha   90.00
_cell.angle_beta   90.00
_cell.angle_gamma   90.00
#
_symmetry.space_group_name_H-M   'P 1'
#
loop_
_entity.id
_entity.type
_entity.pdbx_description
1 polymer ?
#
loop_
_entity_poly.entity_id
_entity_poly.type
_entity_poly.pdbx_seq_one_letter_code
_entity_poly.pdbx_strand_id
1 'polypeptide(L)'
;MPLNFHKNQKRGEFHDNKAQSTGRVNTFGQVAIQFHKNTHALRHWIDKAQDEAAACRPARCARPRRGSTTLVDEFIKEKSSNTSAPRLNIAIHICGSRGDVQPFIPIAKLLQAAPHHHRVRICTHPAFKDFVESNGVEFFSIGGDPEALMAYMVKNPGLLPNMQSIKAGDIGKRRKEMAEMMEGTWRSCIEAGDGMGERISALNVDAAEDLFIADAIIANPPSMGHIHCAEKLGIPLHMVFTMPWSPTKAFHHPLAAMEYGEVEKSVANYFSFGIMELLTWQGLGDVINKFRTQTLGLDAMSPLWGHRLLPRLRIPYSYLWSQALIPRPSDWGDHINITGFSFLDAGSNYTPPDDLAEFLVKGPPPVYIGFGSIVVDDPVGLTKLLFEAVKLAGVRAIVSKGWGGVGGGDVPDNNYLIGNCPHDWLFKRVSCVVHHGGAGTTAAGIALGKPTVVVPFFGDQPFWGQMIAKAGAGPVPVPFKQMTAESLANSITFALQDSVQVAVQKMAASIAEEDGAGDTMRDFEQRLNIDAMRCQLCPERLAIWRDKQTGAHLSGLAACTLVEKKVLDVKHLRLLRHRHYYTHEGAEGPFVGAVAAFGGLMASLGTDTSDFSQRLKKRPRESDLEALKRTLTRDDSDDARLEKGITSRQFHHLAYRMAAKSYEDDMIHNFEKPSSRPGLTALRDRVAARRAKGGRGYQIVSATAHYIGDLTATGAKAPVALFYNMANGFRNFPSYAIRNDPARRRDEITGFGSGCKLAGKEFVLGFGDALVGIARHPYLGAKQEGALGFGKGLGRGLGGLYFHSMAAIFGVPGYFLKGIERGLLARHLTAVQAEIFFIQLRRSGVGFRGASDAEKADLVAKWEELKSSIARH
;
A
#
# COMPACT_ATOMS: atom_id res chain seq x y z
N MET A 1 2.89 24.06 -33.79
CA MET A 1 2.87 24.63 -35.16
C MET A 1 1.90 23.84 -36.02
N PRO A 2 1.06 24.48 -36.85
CA PRO A 2 0.13 23.77 -37.71
C PRO A 2 0.90 23.12 -38.88
N LEU A 3 0.61 21.85 -39.15
CA LEU A 3 1.19 21.12 -40.28
C LEU A 3 0.64 21.70 -41.58
N ASN A 4 1.53 22.21 -42.44
CA ASN A 4 1.18 22.80 -43.72
C ASN A 4 0.97 21.66 -44.74
N PHE A 5 -0.29 21.35 -45.04
CA PHE A 5 -0.67 20.35 -46.05
C PHE A 5 -0.49 20.94 -47.45
N HIS A 6 0.58 20.59 -48.16
CA HIS A 6 0.74 20.99 -49.55
C HIS A 6 -0.31 20.34 -50.48
N LYS A 7 -0.66 21.09 -51.53
CA LYS A 7 -1.89 21.05 -52.33
C LYS A 7 -2.22 19.80 -53.16
N ASN A 8 -1.56 18.65 -52.96
CA ASN A 8 -1.80 17.45 -53.78
C ASN A 8 -1.80 16.10 -53.02
N GLN A 9 -2.00 16.08 -51.70
CA GLN A 9 -2.10 14.81 -50.95
C GLN A 9 -3.56 14.42 -50.63
N LYS A 10 -3.87 13.12 -50.83
CA LYS A 10 -5.18 12.52 -50.51
C LYS A 10 -5.49 12.68 -49.02
N ARG A 11 -6.75 12.97 -48.71
CA ARG A 11 -7.26 13.24 -47.35
C ARG A 11 -6.85 12.10 -46.40
N GLY A 12 -6.10 12.44 -45.35
CA GLY A 12 -5.60 11.50 -44.35
C GLY A 12 -4.17 11.00 -44.57
N GLU A 13 -3.44 11.45 -45.60
CA GLU A 13 -2.01 11.15 -45.76
C GLU A 13 -1.16 12.39 -45.43
N PHE A 14 0.02 12.18 -44.84
CA PHE A 14 1.01 13.23 -44.59
C PHE A 14 2.42 12.74 -44.95
N HIS A 15 3.23 13.66 -45.46
CA HIS A 15 4.66 13.45 -45.72
C HIS A 15 5.48 14.40 -44.86
N ASP A 16 6.44 13.85 -44.11
CA ASP A 16 7.48 14.63 -43.47
C ASP A 16 8.81 14.39 -44.19
N ASN A 17 9.16 15.36 -45.04
CA ASN A 17 10.38 15.31 -45.84
C ASN A 17 11.65 15.45 -44.98
N LYS A 18 11.58 16.03 -43.77
CA LYS A 18 12.75 16.12 -42.86
C LYS A 18 13.03 14.80 -42.16
N ALA A 19 11.98 14.09 -41.76
CA ALA A 19 12.09 12.78 -41.12
C ALA A 19 12.16 11.60 -42.11
N GLN A 20 12.14 11.88 -43.42
CA GLN A 20 12.01 10.89 -44.51
C GLN A 20 10.95 9.83 -44.19
N SER A 21 9.77 10.28 -43.78
CA SER A 21 8.69 9.40 -43.35
C SER A 21 7.36 9.79 -44.00
N THR A 22 6.54 8.78 -44.21
CA THR A 22 5.27 8.89 -44.94
C THR A 22 4.20 8.23 -44.10
N GLY A 23 3.09 8.93 -43.84
CA GLY A 23 2.08 8.47 -42.88
C GLY A 23 0.66 8.59 -43.39
N ARG A 24 -0.23 7.76 -42.84
CA ARG A 24 -1.66 7.79 -43.10
C ARG A 24 -2.47 7.68 -41.81
N VAL A 25 -3.40 8.60 -41.63
CA VAL A 25 -4.38 8.64 -40.54
C VAL A 25 -5.69 8.06 -41.04
N ASN A 26 -6.17 7.00 -40.41
CA ASN A 26 -7.45 6.40 -40.75
C ASN A 26 -8.61 7.12 -40.03
N THR A 27 -9.84 6.81 -40.42
CA THR A 27 -11.07 7.42 -39.89
C THR A 27 -11.34 7.18 -38.41
N PHE A 28 -10.52 6.38 -37.73
CA PHE A 28 -10.60 6.10 -36.29
C PHE A 28 -9.48 6.79 -35.50
N GLY A 29 -8.76 7.74 -36.13
CA GLY A 29 -7.69 8.51 -35.51
C GLY A 29 -6.37 7.74 -35.36
N GLN A 30 -6.22 6.58 -35.99
CA GLN A 30 -5.00 5.78 -35.91
C GLN A 30 -4.04 6.13 -37.04
N VAL A 31 -2.76 6.29 -36.70
CA VAL A 31 -1.72 6.72 -37.63
C VAL A 31 -0.78 5.56 -37.97
N ALA A 32 -0.60 5.27 -39.26
CA ALA A 32 0.38 4.31 -39.76
C ALA A 32 1.50 5.08 -40.48
N ILE A 33 2.75 4.93 -40.04
CA ILE A 33 3.91 5.64 -40.61
C ILE A 33 4.96 4.64 -41.09
N GLN A 34 5.48 4.89 -42.28
CA GLN A 34 6.57 4.16 -42.89
C GLN A 34 7.83 5.03 -42.89
N PHE A 35 8.92 4.47 -42.36
CA PHE A 35 10.21 5.15 -42.19
C PHE A 35 11.20 4.59 -43.20
N HIS A 36 11.80 5.46 -44.03
CA HIS A 36 12.56 5.01 -45.18
C HIS A 36 14.05 4.79 -44.91
N LYS A 37 14.62 5.26 -43.77
CA LYS A 37 15.93 4.86 -43.24
C LYS A 37 16.23 5.43 -41.83
N ASN A 38 16.68 4.55 -40.92
CA ASN A 38 17.37 4.81 -39.63
C ASN A 38 16.54 4.81 -38.31
N THR A 39 17.09 4.18 -37.26
CA THR A 39 16.49 3.90 -35.94
C THR A 39 16.38 5.14 -35.03
N HIS A 40 17.18 6.18 -35.26
CA HIS A 40 17.09 7.44 -34.51
C HIS A 40 15.82 8.25 -34.84
N ALA A 41 15.32 8.17 -36.08
CA ALA A 41 14.06 8.80 -36.48
C ALA A 41 12.84 8.08 -35.86
N LEU A 42 12.93 6.76 -35.68
CA LEU A 42 11.92 5.96 -34.97
C LEU A 42 11.83 6.34 -33.49
N ARG A 43 12.97 6.57 -32.82
CA ARG A 43 13.01 7.04 -31.43
C ARG A 43 12.35 8.41 -31.29
N HIS A 44 12.75 9.38 -32.11
CA HIS A 44 12.17 10.72 -32.11
C HIS A 44 10.65 10.73 -32.37
N TRP A 45 10.16 9.83 -33.24
CA TRP A 45 8.74 9.69 -33.49
C TRP A 45 7.98 8.94 -32.38
N ILE A 46 8.54 7.89 -31.79
CA ILE A 46 7.94 7.18 -30.64
C ILE A 46 7.80 8.14 -29.45
N ASP A 47 8.82 8.95 -29.19
CA ASP A 47 8.81 9.93 -28.11
C ASP A 47 7.70 10.98 -28.35
N LYS A 48 7.63 11.53 -29.58
CA LYS A 48 6.56 12.46 -29.96
C LYS A 48 5.15 11.85 -29.96
N ALA A 49 5.00 10.59 -30.37
CA ALA A 49 3.73 9.87 -30.37
C ALA A 49 3.28 9.50 -28.94
N GLN A 50 4.22 9.31 -28.01
CA GLN A 50 3.93 9.16 -26.59
C GLN A 50 3.47 10.48 -25.98
N ASP A 51 4.10 11.59 -26.34
CA ASP A 51 3.71 12.95 -25.91
C ASP A 51 2.31 13.33 -26.43
N GLU A 52 1.99 13.01 -27.70
CA GLU A 52 0.68 13.27 -28.29
C GLU A 52 -0.40 12.28 -27.79
N ALA A 53 -0.05 11.02 -27.48
CA ALA A 53 -0.96 10.05 -26.87
C ALA A 53 -1.26 10.36 -25.39
N ALA A 54 -0.34 11.03 -24.69
CA ALA A 54 -0.57 11.58 -23.35
C ALA A 54 -1.59 12.74 -23.39
N ALA A 55 -1.59 13.54 -24.46
CA ALA A 55 -2.55 14.63 -24.68
C ALA A 55 -3.96 14.16 -25.09
N CYS A 56 -4.12 12.92 -25.60
CA CYS A 56 -5.36 12.41 -26.19
C CYS A 56 -6.10 11.33 -25.37
N ARG A 57 -5.93 11.27 -24.03
CA ARG A 57 -6.74 10.36 -23.17
C ARG A 57 -8.02 11.05 -22.67
N PRO A 58 -9.21 10.79 -23.22
CA PRO A 58 -10.44 11.13 -22.51
C PRO A 58 -10.70 10.11 -21.40
N ALA A 59 -11.04 10.62 -20.20
CA ALA A 59 -11.36 9.86 -18.99
C ALA A 59 -12.66 9.00 -19.06
N ARG A 60 -13.20 8.71 -20.24
CA ARG A 60 -14.49 8.05 -20.41
C ARG A 60 -14.41 6.86 -21.34
N CYS A 61 -14.13 5.68 -20.80
CA CYS A 61 -14.46 4.41 -21.45
C CYS A 61 -14.56 3.25 -20.44
N ALA A 62 -15.20 3.48 -19.30
CA ALA A 62 -15.87 2.39 -18.58
C ALA A 62 -17.33 2.39 -19.07
N ARG A 63 -17.70 1.45 -19.96
CA ARG A 63 -19.12 1.23 -20.25
C ARG A 63 -19.80 0.79 -18.94
N PRO A 64 -20.90 1.43 -18.51
CA PRO A 64 -21.63 0.98 -17.33
C PRO A 64 -22.08 -0.46 -17.53
N ARG A 65 -21.96 -1.28 -16.49
CA ARG A 65 -22.61 -2.60 -16.47
C ARG A 65 -24.12 -2.37 -16.62
N ARG A 66 -24.78 -3.11 -17.51
CA ARG A 66 -26.25 -3.16 -17.55
C ARG A 66 -26.76 -3.77 -16.23
N GLY A 67 -27.51 -2.97 -15.48
CA GLY A 67 -28.25 -3.38 -14.28
C GLY A 67 -28.20 -2.32 -13.17
N SER A 68 -29.30 -1.59 -12.97
CA SER A 68 -29.66 -0.66 -11.87
C SER A 68 -28.69 0.49 -11.49
N THR A 69 -27.37 0.31 -11.58
CA THR A 69 -26.39 1.24 -11.04
C THR A 69 -26.36 2.59 -11.73
N THR A 70 -26.67 2.69 -13.03
CA THR A 70 -26.55 3.96 -13.75
C THR A 70 -27.61 4.98 -13.32
N LEU A 71 -28.84 4.51 -13.07
CA LEU A 71 -29.94 5.34 -12.55
C LEU A 71 -29.73 5.67 -11.08
N VAL A 72 -29.22 4.69 -10.33
CA VAL A 72 -28.81 4.89 -8.93
C VAL A 72 -27.67 5.91 -8.82
N ASP A 73 -26.73 5.94 -9.76
CA ASP A 73 -25.63 6.91 -9.83
C ASP A 73 -26.09 8.30 -10.28
N GLU A 74 -27.14 8.40 -11.10
CA GLU A 74 -27.78 9.67 -11.47
C GLU A 74 -28.55 10.29 -10.28
N PHE A 75 -29.26 9.48 -9.51
CA PHE A 75 -29.90 9.91 -8.25
C PHE A 75 -28.89 10.48 -7.24
N ILE A 76 -27.65 9.96 -7.22
CA ILE A 76 -26.56 10.50 -6.39
C ILE A 76 -26.20 11.92 -6.83
N LYS A 77 -26.02 12.15 -8.13
CA LYS A 77 -25.56 13.46 -8.66
C LYS A 77 -26.55 14.58 -8.41
N GLU A 78 -27.85 14.30 -8.45
CA GLU A 78 -28.89 15.29 -8.18
C GLU A 78 -28.92 15.72 -6.70
N LYS A 79 -28.61 14.81 -5.77
CA LYS A 79 -28.69 15.05 -4.31
C LYS A 79 -27.35 15.37 -3.62
N SER A 80 -26.21 15.30 -4.31
CA SER A 80 -24.87 15.42 -3.70
C SER A 80 -24.16 16.78 -3.85
N SER A 81 -24.67 17.70 -4.67
CA SER A 81 -23.90 18.87 -5.14
C SER A 81 -23.51 19.90 -4.06
N ASN A 82 -24.08 19.83 -2.85
CA ASN A 82 -23.78 20.75 -1.74
C ASN A 82 -23.54 20.06 -0.37
N THR A 83 -23.28 18.74 -0.35
CA THR A 83 -23.21 17.97 0.92
C THR A 83 -21.77 17.69 1.34
N SER A 84 -21.44 17.96 2.62
CA SER A 84 -20.10 17.69 3.19
C SER A 84 -19.66 16.24 2.98
N ALA A 85 -18.37 16.01 2.79
CA ALA A 85 -17.82 14.67 2.62
C ALA A 85 -18.10 13.80 3.86
N PRO A 86 -18.37 12.50 3.70
CA PRO A 86 -18.58 11.62 4.84
C PRO A 86 -17.30 11.50 5.67
N ARG A 87 -17.45 11.50 6.99
CA ARG A 87 -16.35 11.24 7.92
C ARG A 87 -15.78 9.84 7.71
N LEU A 88 -14.46 9.75 7.52
CA LEU A 88 -13.73 8.48 7.35
C LEU A 88 -12.89 8.16 8.59
N ASN A 89 -12.71 6.87 8.85
CA ASN A 89 -11.63 6.35 9.67
C ASN A 89 -10.41 6.04 8.80
N ILE A 90 -9.28 6.71 9.04
CA ILE A 90 -8.07 6.57 8.21
C ILE A 90 -6.95 5.94 9.05
N ALA A 91 -6.43 4.81 8.59
CA ALA A 91 -5.23 4.20 9.14
C ALA A 91 -4.00 4.63 8.32
N ILE A 92 -3.00 5.22 8.97
CA ILE A 92 -1.74 5.63 8.32
C ILE A 92 -0.64 4.64 8.69
N HIS A 93 -0.27 3.73 7.79
CA HIS A 93 0.76 2.72 8.05
C HIS A 93 2.16 3.24 7.73
N ILE A 94 3.02 3.30 8.74
CA ILE A 94 4.38 3.82 8.61
C ILE A 94 5.34 2.83 9.25
N CYS A 95 6.35 2.39 8.49
CA CYS A 95 7.50 1.68 9.01
C CYS A 95 8.76 2.48 8.67
N GLY A 96 9.59 2.79 9.67
CA GLY A 96 10.77 3.61 9.48
C GLY A 96 11.19 4.38 10.73
N SER A 97 12.11 5.32 10.51
CA SER A 97 12.65 6.20 11.55
C SER A 97 11.73 7.38 11.85
N ARG A 98 12.17 8.28 12.74
CA ARG A 98 11.47 9.56 12.97
C ARG A 98 11.31 10.37 11.68
N GLY A 99 12.27 10.31 10.76
CA GLY A 99 12.21 10.99 9.46
C GLY A 99 11.09 10.47 8.56
N ASP A 100 10.62 9.24 8.79
CA ASP A 100 9.48 8.65 8.07
C ASP A 100 8.15 8.97 8.74
N VAL A 101 8.11 9.07 10.07
CA VAL A 101 6.87 9.32 10.84
C VAL A 101 6.49 10.81 10.87
N GLN A 102 7.46 11.69 11.12
CA GLN A 102 7.22 13.12 11.31
C GLN A 102 6.46 13.79 10.15
N PRO A 103 6.76 13.52 8.86
CA PRO A 103 6.05 14.15 7.75
C PRO A 103 4.56 13.80 7.65
N PHE A 104 4.10 12.73 8.30
CA PHE A 104 2.69 12.34 8.31
C PHE A 104 1.87 13.05 9.38
N ILE A 105 2.50 13.64 10.40
CA ILE A 105 1.77 14.34 11.47
C ILE A 105 1.00 15.56 10.92
N PRO A 106 1.60 16.47 10.12
CA PRO A 106 0.85 17.57 9.52
C PRO A 106 -0.31 17.09 8.63
N ILE A 107 -0.08 16.04 7.84
CA ILE A 107 -1.11 15.43 6.98
C ILE A 107 -2.28 14.89 7.82
N ALA A 108 -1.99 14.18 8.91
CA ALA A 108 -3.01 13.67 9.82
C ALA A 108 -3.82 14.79 10.48
N LYS A 109 -3.16 15.86 10.94
CA LYS A 109 -3.81 17.02 11.54
C LYS A 109 -4.77 17.71 10.55
N LEU A 110 -4.37 17.86 9.29
CA LEU A 110 -5.23 18.43 8.24
C LEU A 110 -6.46 17.58 7.97
N LEU A 111 -6.29 16.25 7.89
CA LEU A 111 -7.42 15.31 7.73
C LEU A 111 -8.38 15.31 8.93
N GLN A 112 -7.89 15.58 10.16
CA GLN A 112 -8.72 15.70 11.36
C GLN A 112 -9.45 17.04 11.46
N ALA A 113 -8.88 18.11 10.89
CA ALA A 113 -9.41 19.46 10.98
C ALA A 113 -10.72 19.63 10.19
N ALA A 114 -11.44 20.72 10.47
CA ALA A 114 -12.59 21.14 9.66
C ALA A 114 -12.13 21.48 8.23
N PRO A 115 -12.91 21.14 7.19
CA PRO A 115 -14.26 20.56 7.22
C PRO A 115 -14.31 19.02 7.21
N HIS A 116 -13.17 18.33 7.24
CA HIS A 116 -13.08 16.88 6.98
C HIS A 116 -13.48 16.02 8.18
N HIS A 117 -13.04 16.43 9.38
CA HIS A 117 -13.34 15.77 10.65
C HIS A 117 -13.03 14.27 10.69
N HIS A 118 -12.09 13.78 9.89
CA HIS A 118 -11.76 12.36 9.83
C HIS A 118 -11.18 11.86 11.16
N ARG A 119 -11.42 10.59 11.50
CA ARG A 119 -10.73 9.93 12.61
C ARG A 119 -9.45 9.31 12.08
N VAL A 120 -8.31 9.90 12.39
CA VAL A 120 -7.01 9.49 11.85
C VAL A 120 -6.18 8.86 12.96
N ARG A 121 -5.59 7.70 12.67
CA ARG A 121 -4.56 7.10 13.53
C ARG A 121 -3.28 6.85 12.75
N ILE A 122 -2.14 7.15 13.37
CA ILE A 122 -0.82 6.80 12.86
C ILE A 122 -0.42 5.45 13.44
N CYS A 123 -0.19 4.50 12.54
CA CYS A 123 0.14 3.12 12.84
C CYS A 123 1.63 2.88 12.59
N THR A 124 2.44 2.89 13.64
CA THR A 124 3.91 2.83 13.55
C THR A 124 4.50 2.07 14.74
N HIS A 125 5.82 2.12 14.89
CA HIS A 125 6.54 1.44 15.97
C HIS A 125 6.15 1.96 17.35
N PRO A 126 6.15 1.10 18.40
CA PRO A 126 5.89 1.49 19.79
C PRO A 126 6.68 2.71 20.27
N ALA A 127 7.93 2.84 19.82
CA ALA A 127 8.85 3.92 20.21
C ALA A 127 8.35 5.33 19.85
N PHE A 128 7.38 5.46 18.93
CA PHE A 128 6.84 6.76 18.51
C PHE A 128 5.49 7.10 19.12
N LYS A 129 4.96 6.31 20.06
CA LYS A 129 3.67 6.57 20.72
C LYS A 129 3.56 7.99 21.25
N ASP A 130 4.45 8.36 22.17
CA ASP A 130 4.41 9.68 22.82
C ASP A 130 4.59 10.82 21.81
N PHE A 131 5.41 10.60 20.78
CA PHE A 131 5.63 11.59 19.71
C PHE A 131 4.36 11.84 18.87
N VAL A 132 3.61 10.79 18.56
CA VAL A 132 2.34 10.88 17.83
C VAL A 132 1.25 11.50 18.71
N GLU A 133 1.08 11.02 19.94
CA GLU A 133 0.01 11.47 20.85
C GLU A 133 0.21 12.91 21.34
N SER A 134 1.46 13.34 21.60
CA SER A 134 1.78 14.75 21.93
C SER A 134 1.43 15.73 20.81
N ASN A 135 1.23 15.23 19.59
CA ASN A 135 0.76 16.00 18.45
C ASN A 135 -0.76 15.91 18.24
N GLY A 136 -1.52 15.30 19.16
CA GLY A 136 -2.99 15.22 19.09
C GLY A 136 -3.54 14.22 18.07
N VAL A 137 -2.71 13.27 17.62
CA VAL A 137 -3.10 12.22 16.66
C VAL A 137 -3.23 10.88 17.38
N GLU A 138 -4.24 10.07 17.04
CA GLU A 138 -4.36 8.72 17.63
C GLU A 138 -3.15 7.85 17.20
N PHE A 139 -2.60 7.09 18.14
CA PHE A 139 -1.51 6.14 17.87
C PHE A 139 -2.03 4.70 17.79
N PHE A 140 -1.40 3.87 16.96
CA PHE A 140 -1.54 2.41 17.02
C PHE A 140 -0.19 1.71 16.77
N SER A 141 0.16 0.75 17.62
CA SER A 141 1.38 -0.02 17.47
C SER A 141 1.24 -1.10 16.39
N ILE A 142 2.10 -1.05 15.39
CA ILE A 142 2.31 -2.18 14.47
C ILE A 142 3.48 -3.08 14.91
N GLY A 143 4.11 -2.81 16.05
CA GLY A 143 5.29 -3.55 16.51
C GLY A 143 6.57 -3.16 15.77
N GLY A 144 7.59 -4.02 15.88
CA GLY A 144 8.93 -3.75 15.37
C GLY A 144 9.71 -2.70 16.17
N ASP A 145 11.01 -2.62 15.92
CA ASP A 145 11.93 -1.70 16.58
C ASP A 145 12.73 -0.93 15.52
N PRO A 146 12.52 0.39 15.38
CA PRO A 146 13.17 1.19 14.36
C PRO A 146 14.68 1.28 14.58
N GLU A 147 15.14 1.24 15.84
CA GLU A 147 16.56 1.29 16.18
C GLU A 147 17.27 0.04 15.71
N ALA A 148 16.69 -1.12 16.03
CA ALA A 148 17.24 -2.40 15.66
C ALA A 148 17.23 -2.62 14.14
N LEU A 149 16.25 -2.05 13.43
CA LEU A 149 16.21 -2.05 11.97
C LEU A 149 17.32 -1.16 11.37
N MET A 150 17.50 0.05 11.90
CA MET A 150 18.56 0.96 11.46
C MET A 150 19.96 0.40 11.72
N ALA A 151 20.20 -0.15 12.91
CA ALA A 151 21.47 -0.80 13.25
C ALA A 151 21.79 -1.98 12.32
N TYR A 152 20.77 -2.73 11.90
CA TYR A 152 20.94 -3.79 10.92
C TYR A 152 21.34 -3.26 9.54
N MET A 153 20.71 -2.18 9.07
CA MET A 153 21.03 -1.54 7.78
C MET A 153 22.43 -0.89 7.77
N VAL A 154 22.87 -0.31 8.89
CA VAL A 154 24.25 0.20 9.02
C VAL A 154 25.26 -0.95 8.91
N LYS A 155 25.00 -2.08 9.57
CA LYS A 155 25.86 -3.27 9.50
C LYS A 155 25.83 -3.97 8.15
N ASN A 156 24.74 -3.79 7.38
CA ASN A 156 24.50 -4.40 6.08
C ASN A 156 24.08 -3.33 5.06
N PRO A 157 25.00 -2.45 4.64
CA PRO A 157 24.67 -1.32 3.77
C PRO A 157 24.28 -1.74 2.35
N GLY A 158 24.55 -2.99 1.97
CA GLY A 158 24.10 -3.60 0.71
C GLY A 158 22.90 -4.53 0.90
N LEU A 159 22.26 -4.90 -0.21
CA LEU A 159 21.10 -5.80 -0.24
C LEU A 159 21.40 -7.23 0.20
N LEU A 160 22.66 -7.67 0.08
CA LEU A 160 23.08 -8.98 0.54
C LEU A 160 23.58 -8.88 1.98
N PRO A 161 22.99 -9.64 2.92
CA PRO A 161 23.45 -9.64 4.30
C PRO A 161 24.90 -10.14 4.40
N ASN A 162 25.68 -9.49 5.24
CA ASN A 162 27.03 -9.90 5.57
C ASN A 162 27.02 -11.29 6.21
N MET A 163 28.05 -12.09 5.92
CA MET A 163 28.18 -13.47 6.40
C MET A 163 28.12 -13.57 7.94
N GLN A 164 28.54 -12.52 8.66
CA GLN A 164 28.44 -12.41 10.11
C GLN A 164 26.98 -12.29 10.59
N SER A 165 26.15 -11.47 9.93
CA SER A 165 24.71 -11.37 10.24
C SER A 165 23.94 -12.63 9.88
N ILE A 166 24.36 -13.37 8.86
CA ILE A 166 23.82 -14.70 8.54
C ILE A 166 24.11 -15.67 9.69
N LYS A 167 25.37 -15.76 10.13
CA LYS A 167 25.80 -16.65 11.22
C LYS A 167 25.18 -16.29 12.57
N ALA A 168 24.89 -15.00 12.81
CA ALA A 168 24.25 -14.52 14.04
C ALA A 168 22.72 -14.80 14.09
N GLY A 169 22.11 -15.27 13.00
CA GLY A 169 20.67 -15.54 12.94
C GLY A 169 19.80 -14.28 12.81
N ASP A 170 20.40 -13.12 12.50
CA ASP A 170 19.72 -11.83 12.40
C ASP A 170 18.57 -11.89 11.39
N ILE A 171 18.74 -12.60 10.27
CA ILE A 171 17.74 -12.73 9.19
C ILE A 171 16.44 -13.34 9.71
N GLY A 172 16.52 -14.40 10.52
CA GLY A 172 15.35 -15.05 11.09
C GLY A 172 14.59 -14.13 12.04
N LYS A 173 15.32 -13.37 12.85
CA LYS A 173 14.75 -12.36 13.76
C LYS A 173 14.03 -11.25 12.97
N ARG A 174 14.68 -10.67 11.95
CA ARG A 174 14.08 -9.61 11.12
C ARG A 174 12.86 -10.08 10.33
N ARG A 175 12.89 -11.31 9.82
CA ARG A 175 11.70 -11.90 9.15
C ARG A 175 10.54 -12.08 10.13
N LYS A 176 10.80 -12.44 11.39
CA LYS A 176 9.76 -12.53 12.42
C LYS A 176 9.19 -11.16 12.79
N GLU A 177 10.05 -10.15 12.94
CA GLU A 177 9.62 -8.77 13.18
C GLU A 177 8.78 -8.23 12.01
N MET A 178 9.16 -8.53 10.77
CA MET A 178 8.35 -8.17 9.59
C MET A 178 6.99 -8.87 9.59
N ALA A 179 6.93 -10.15 9.97
CA ALA A 179 5.66 -10.86 10.14
C ALA A 179 4.78 -10.20 11.22
N GLU A 180 5.37 -9.83 12.36
CA GLU A 180 4.68 -9.09 13.42
C GLU A 180 4.17 -7.73 12.93
N MET A 181 4.96 -6.99 12.15
CA MET A 181 4.54 -5.73 11.55
C MET A 181 3.36 -5.88 10.58
N MET A 182 3.38 -6.90 9.73
CA MET A 182 2.26 -7.19 8.84
C MET A 182 0.99 -7.51 9.65
N GLU A 183 1.08 -8.33 10.70
CA GLU A 183 -0.04 -8.56 11.62
C GLU A 183 -0.51 -7.27 12.29
N GLY A 184 0.42 -6.42 12.73
CA GLY A 184 0.16 -5.09 13.28
C GLY A 184 -0.62 -4.20 12.32
N THR A 185 -0.29 -4.20 11.02
CA THR A 185 -1.03 -3.44 9.99
C THR A 185 -2.45 -3.96 9.75
N TRP A 186 -2.73 -5.23 10.05
CA TRP A 186 -4.11 -5.73 10.01
C TRP A 186 -4.88 -5.30 11.27
N ARG A 187 -4.25 -5.49 12.44
CA ARG A 187 -4.81 -5.09 13.74
C ARG A 187 -5.17 -3.60 13.75
N SER A 188 -4.27 -2.74 13.29
CA SER A 188 -4.51 -1.29 13.22
C SER A 188 -5.76 -0.90 12.43
N CYS A 189 -6.17 -1.73 11.48
CA CYS A 189 -7.33 -1.50 10.65
C CYS A 189 -8.66 -1.90 11.30
N ILE A 190 -8.68 -2.70 12.37
CA ILE A 190 -9.92 -3.28 12.95
C ILE A 190 -9.98 -3.29 14.49
N GLU A 191 -8.85 -3.10 15.17
CA GLU A 191 -8.71 -3.20 16.61
C GLU A 191 -8.87 -1.82 17.28
N ALA A 192 -9.58 -1.80 18.41
CA ALA A 192 -9.71 -0.61 19.24
C ALA A 192 -8.46 -0.40 20.11
N GLY A 193 -8.31 0.79 20.69
CA GLY A 193 -7.13 1.14 21.50
C GLY A 193 -5.90 1.46 20.67
N ASP A 194 -4.73 1.34 21.30
CA ASP A 194 -3.43 1.78 20.78
C ASP A 194 -2.54 0.64 20.28
N GLY A 195 -3.06 -0.59 20.23
CA GLY A 195 -2.33 -1.79 19.79
C GLY A 195 -1.22 -2.25 20.74
N MET A 196 -1.03 -1.59 21.89
CA MET A 196 -0.07 -1.97 22.91
C MET A 196 -0.63 -3.10 23.78
N GLY A 197 0.21 -4.07 24.12
CA GLY A 197 -0.17 -5.19 24.99
C GLY A 197 -1.00 -6.27 24.30
N GLU A 198 -1.96 -6.85 25.04
CA GLU A 198 -2.78 -7.96 24.56
C GLU A 198 -3.82 -7.50 23.53
N ARG A 199 -4.14 -8.38 22.59
CA ARG A 199 -5.11 -8.10 21.53
C ARG A 199 -6.51 -7.86 22.12
N ILE A 200 -7.12 -6.74 21.74
CA ILE A 200 -8.49 -6.40 22.12
C ILE A 200 -9.46 -6.83 21.01
N SER A 201 -10.24 -7.87 21.26
CA SER A 201 -11.35 -8.23 20.35
C SER A 201 -12.46 -7.19 20.45
N ALA A 202 -13.14 -6.92 19.33
CA ALA A 202 -14.33 -6.07 19.30
C ALA A 202 -15.42 -6.50 20.30
N LEU A 203 -15.44 -7.77 20.74
CA LEU A 203 -16.36 -8.27 21.76
C LEU A 203 -16.08 -7.68 23.16
N ASN A 204 -14.81 -7.39 23.43
CA ASN A 204 -14.29 -6.91 24.72
C ASN A 204 -14.13 -5.38 24.75
N VAL A 205 -14.73 -4.66 23.79
CA VAL A 205 -14.74 -3.20 23.77
C VAL A 205 -16.07 -2.73 24.37
N ASP A 206 -16.01 -1.93 25.42
CA ASP A 206 -17.21 -1.49 26.14
C ASP A 206 -18.06 -0.53 25.30
N ALA A 207 -17.48 0.60 24.88
CA ALA A 207 -18.14 1.61 24.07
C ALA A 207 -18.02 1.30 22.56
N ALA A 208 -19.12 1.47 21.82
CA ALA A 208 -19.12 1.19 20.38
C ALA A 208 -18.40 2.28 19.56
N GLU A 209 -18.21 3.45 20.17
CA GLU A 209 -17.49 4.62 19.64
C GLU A 209 -15.97 4.39 19.59
N ASP A 210 -15.46 3.58 20.52
CA ASP A 210 -14.03 3.21 20.59
C ASP A 210 -13.65 2.21 19.50
N LEU A 211 -14.64 1.48 18.96
CA LEU A 211 -14.42 0.57 17.84
C LEU A 211 -13.86 1.31 16.63
N PHE A 212 -12.89 0.68 15.99
CA PHE A 212 -12.27 1.20 14.79
C PHE A 212 -12.39 0.20 13.65
N ILE A 213 -12.67 0.71 12.46
CA ILE A 213 -12.48 -0.02 11.22
C ILE A 213 -12.07 0.98 10.15
N ALA A 214 -10.97 0.71 9.45
CA ALA A 214 -10.44 1.61 8.44
C ALA A 214 -11.36 1.69 7.21
N ASP A 215 -11.65 2.92 6.77
CA ASP A 215 -12.41 3.25 5.56
C ASP A 215 -11.48 3.64 4.40
N ALA A 216 -10.23 4.02 4.72
CA ALA A 216 -9.13 4.23 3.78
C ALA A 216 -7.77 4.01 4.47
N ILE A 217 -6.74 3.71 3.69
CA ILE A 217 -5.36 3.54 4.16
C ILE A 217 -4.45 4.54 3.45
N ILE A 218 -3.62 5.24 4.22
CA ILE A 218 -2.42 5.92 3.73
C ILE A 218 -1.22 5.09 4.19
N ALA A 219 -0.20 4.89 3.36
CA ALA A 219 0.95 4.08 3.79
C ALA A 219 2.26 4.49 3.14
N ASN A 220 3.38 4.20 3.82
CA ASN A 220 4.67 4.15 3.16
C ASN A 220 5.00 2.71 2.69
N PRO A 221 5.80 2.54 1.61
CA PRO A 221 6.11 1.22 1.07
C PRO A 221 6.74 0.22 2.07
N PRO A 222 7.66 0.64 2.98
CA PRO A 222 8.27 -0.28 3.94
C PRO A 222 7.30 -1.00 4.90
N SER A 223 6.06 -0.53 5.07
CA SER A 223 5.07 -1.19 5.93
C SER A 223 4.53 -2.52 5.37
N MET A 224 4.61 -2.73 4.04
CA MET A 224 4.28 -3.94 3.26
C MET A 224 2.89 -4.60 3.40
N GLY A 225 2.21 -4.50 4.55
CA GLY A 225 0.86 -5.07 4.75
C GLY A 225 -0.27 -4.25 4.13
N HIS A 226 0.01 -2.97 3.83
CA HIS A 226 -0.96 -1.96 3.37
C HIS A 226 -1.92 -2.43 2.26
N ILE A 227 -1.40 -2.91 1.11
CA ILE A 227 -2.22 -3.30 -0.05
C ILE A 227 -3.04 -4.56 0.24
N HIS A 228 -2.55 -5.45 1.11
CA HIS A 228 -3.27 -6.66 1.47
C HIS A 228 -4.42 -6.36 2.44
N CYS A 229 -4.21 -5.46 3.41
CA CYS A 229 -5.29 -4.95 4.26
C CYS A 229 -6.36 -4.22 3.42
N ALA A 230 -5.93 -3.35 2.50
CA ALA A 230 -6.82 -2.64 1.59
C ALA A 230 -7.62 -3.60 0.69
N GLU A 231 -6.98 -4.66 0.18
CA GLU A 231 -7.62 -5.74 -0.57
C GLU A 231 -8.65 -6.49 0.26
N LYS A 232 -8.34 -6.83 1.51
CA LYS A 232 -9.27 -7.55 2.38
C LYS A 232 -10.52 -6.72 2.67
N LEU A 233 -10.34 -5.48 3.15
CA LEU A 233 -11.44 -4.58 3.51
C LEU A 233 -12.18 -4.04 2.28
N GLY A 234 -11.52 -3.97 1.12
CA GLY A 234 -12.08 -3.37 -0.08
C GLY A 234 -12.14 -1.85 0.00
N ILE A 235 -11.09 -1.23 0.53
CA ILE A 235 -11.00 0.22 0.80
C ILE A 235 -9.86 0.88 0.01
N PRO A 236 -9.90 2.20 -0.25
CA PRO A 236 -8.83 2.92 -0.95
C PRO A 236 -7.48 2.84 -0.22
N LEU A 237 -6.40 2.82 -1.00
CA LEU A 237 -5.01 2.86 -0.55
C LEU A 237 -4.31 3.99 -1.31
N HIS A 238 -3.59 4.82 -0.57
CA HIS A 238 -2.73 5.87 -1.12
C HIS A 238 -1.34 5.75 -0.53
N MET A 239 -0.32 5.74 -1.38
CA MET A 239 1.06 5.65 -0.94
C MET A 239 1.66 7.04 -0.76
N VAL A 240 2.33 7.28 0.35
CA VAL A 240 3.05 8.53 0.61
C VAL A 240 4.47 8.18 1.01
N PHE A 241 5.46 8.82 0.39
CA PHE A 241 6.85 8.52 0.74
C PHE A 241 7.81 9.67 0.49
N THR A 242 8.92 9.64 1.22
CA THR A 242 9.96 10.68 1.19
C THR A 242 11.02 10.41 0.12
N MET A 243 11.18 9.17 -0.34
CA MET A 243 12.14 8.81 -1.40
C MET A 243 11.44 8.11 -2.59
N PRO A 244 12.03 8.16 -3.81
CA PRO A 244 11.41 7.53 -4.97
C PRO A 244 11.28 6.01 -4.83
N TRP A 245 10.08 5.49 -5.08
CA TRP A 245 9.76 4.05 -5.06
C TRP A 245 9.08 3.57 -6.35
N SER A 246 8.75 4.49 -7.26
CA SER A 246 8.04 4.21 -8.50
C SER A 246 9.02 4.13 -9.67
N PRO A 247 8.91 3.12 -10.56
CA PRO A 247 9.79 2.99 -11.72
C PRO A 247 9.85 4.26 -12.58
N THR A 248 11.06 4.68 -12.94
CA THR A 248 11.32 5.78 -13.89
C THR A 248 12.68 5.61 -14.57
N LYS A 249 12.83 6.21 -15.75
CA LYS A 249 14.09 6.34 -16.48
C LYS A 249 14.97 7.48 -15.95
N ALA A 250 14.43 8.42 -15.17
CA ALA A 250 15.13 9.65 -14.77
C ALA A 250 16.25 9.42 -13.75
N PHE A 251 16.06 8.48 -12.82
CA PHE A 251 17.01 8.14 -11.76
C PHE A 251 16.81 6.69 -11.31
N HIS A 252 17.81 6.10 -10.67
CA HIS A 252 17.71 4.74 -10.13
C HIS A 252 16.96 4.71 -8.79
N HIS A 253 16.52 3.52 -8.39
CA HIS A 253 15.95 3.27 -7.08
C HIS A 253 16.97 3.65 -5.99
N PRO A 254 16.62 4.45 -4.97
CA PRO A 254 17.59 4.96 -3.99
C PRO A 254 18.39 3.87 -3.27
N LEU A 255 17.76 2.73 -2.98
CA LEU A 255 18.40 1.57 -2.35
C LEU A 255 19.23 0.68 -3.30
N ALA A 256 19.27 0.98 -4.61
CA ALA A 256 20.06 0.24 -5.56
C ALA A 256 21.47 0.84 -5.66
N ALA A 257 22.44 0.21 -4.98
CA ALA A 257 23.85 0.51 -5.15
C ALA A 257 24.45 -0.40 -6.24
N MET A 258 24.07 -0.18 -7.50
CA MET A 258 24.53 -1.00 -8.63
C MET A 258 25.27 -0.16 -9.67
N GLU A 259 26.46 -0.62 -10.06
CA GLU A 259 27.14 -0.19 -11.29
C GLU A 259 26.59 -1.04 -12.44
N TYR A 260 25.88 -0.42 -13.38
CA TYR A 260 25.15 -1.12 -14.44
C TYR A 260 25.98 -1.46 -15.69
N GLY A 261 27.32 -1.47 -15.57
CA GLY A 261 28.22 -1.76 -16.69
C GLY A 261 27.94 -0.89 -17.92
N GLU A 262 27.86 -1.51 -19.11
CA GLU A 262 27.63 -0.83 -20.41
C GLU A 262 26.14 -0.55 -20.74
N VAL A 263 25.20 -0.84 -19.83
CA VAL A 263 23.76 -0.64 -20.10
C VAL A 263 23.43 0.85 -20.15
N GLU A 264 22.55 1.26 -21.09
CA GLU A 264 22.05 2.65 -21.16
C GLU A 264 21.48 3.06 -19.79
N LYS A 265 21.99 4.16 -19.22
CA LYS A 265 21.65 4.63 -17.86
C LYS A 265 20.14 4.75 -17.62
N SER A 266 19.39 5.19 -18.63
CA SER A 266 17.93 5.33 -18.58
C SER A 266 17.20 3.99 -18.38
N VAL A 267 17.71 2.93 -19.01
CA VAL A 267 17.18 1.57 -18.92
C VAL A 267 17.55 0.93 -17.58
N ALA A 268 18.82 1.09 -17.18
CA ALA A 268 19.31 0.68 -15.86
C ALA A 268 18.49 1.30 -14.71
N ASN A 269 18.22 2.61 -14.78
CA ASN A 269 17.37 3.33 -13.83
C ASN A 269 16.00 2.67 -13.70
N TYR A 270 15.32 2.41 -14.81
CA TYR A 270 13.97 1.82 -14.77
C TYR A 270 13.97 0.39 -14.19
N PHE A 271 14.93 -0.44 -14.57
CA PHE A 271 15.01 -1.82 -14.09
C PHE A 271 15.42 -1.93 -12.62
N SER A 272 16.16 -0.94 -12.09
CA SER A 272 16.56 -0.91 -10.68
C SER A 272 15.37 -1.12 -9.74
N PHE A 273 14.23 -0.44 -9.98
CA PHE A 273 13.02 -0.57 -9.17
C PHE A 273 12.44 -1.98 -9.19
N GLY A 274 12.37 -2.59 -10.39
CA GLY A 274 11.88 -3.96 -10.52
C GLY A 274 12.77 -4.99 -9.85
N ILE A 275 14.09 -4.80 -9.88
CA ILE A 275 15.05 -5.67 -9.18
C ILE A 275 14.87 -5.55 -7.67
N MET A 276 14.73 -4.33 -7.15
CA MET A 276 14.52 -4.08 -5.72
C MET A 276 13.23 -4.71 -5.20
N GLU A 277 12.13 -4.56 -5.92
CA GLU A 277 10.88 -5.23 -5.58
C GLU A 277 11.03 -6.76 -5.68
N LEU A 278 11.74 -7.28 -6.69
CA LEU A 278 11.95 -8.72 -6.85
C LEU A 278 12.76 -9.32 -5.68
N LEU A 279 13.84 -8.66 -5.26
CA LEU A 279 14.65 -9.09 -4.12
C LEU A 279 13.84 -9.08 -2.82
N THR A 280 13.00 -8.06 -2.65
CA THR A 280 12.07 -7.97 -1.51
C THR A 280 11.11 -9.16 -1.51
N TRP A 281 10.54 -9.50 -2.67
CA TRP A 281 9.62 -10.65 -2.82
C TRP A 281 10.31 -12.00 -2.66
N GLN A 282 11.57 -12.15 -3.08
CA GLN A 282 12.36 -13.35 -2.80
C GLN A 282 12.63 -13.49 -1.29
N GLY A 283 12.91 -12.36 -0.61
CA GLY A 283 13.24 -12.34 0.81
C GLY A 283 12.03 -12.45 1.76
N LEU A 284 10.83 -12.06 1.35
CA LEU A 284 9.65 -11.95 2.22
C LEU A 284 8.35 -12.54 1.65
N GLY A 285 8.36 -13.07 0.42
CA GLY A 285 7.14 -13.53 -0.26
C GLY A 285 6.39 -14.63 0.48
N ASP A 286 7.10 -15.50 1.20
CA ASP A 286 6.50 -16.55 2.03
C ASP A 286 5.84 -15.97 3.30
N VAL A 287 6.46 -14.96 3.93
CA VAL A 287 5.90 -14.22 5.06
C VAL A 287 4.63 -13.47 4.64
N ILE A 288 4.69 -12.77 3.50
CA ILE A 288 3.55 -12.08 2.89
C ILE A 288 2.41 -13.07 2.62
N ASN A 289 2.72 -14.22 2.01
CA ASN A 289 1.69 -15.22 1.69
C ASN A 289 1.11 -15.88 2.94
N LYS A 290 1.90 -16.09 3.99
CA LYS A 290 1.41 -16.56 5.29
C LYS A 290 0.42 -15.56 5.89
N PHE A 291 0.77 -14.28 5.94
CA PHE A 291 -0.13 -13.21 6.38
C PHE A 291 -1.41 -13.15 5.53
N ARG A 292 -1.28 -13.19 4.20
CA ARG A 292 -2.43 -13.19 3.29
C ARG A 292 -3.37 -14.35 3.52
N THR A 293 -2.85 -15.57 3.63
CA THR A 293 -3.67 -16.79 3.67
C THR A 293 -4.20 -17.12 5.06
N GLN A 294 -3.36 -16.98 6.10
CA GLN A 294 -3.71 -17.37 7.46
C GLN A 294 -4.45 -16.27 8.21
N THR A 295 -4.12 -15.01 7.97
CA THR A 295 -4.70 -13.86 8.70
C THR A 295 -5.81 -13.20 7.91
N LEU A 296 -5.56 -12.84 6.65
CA LEU A 296 -6.55 -12.12 5.83
C LEU A 296 -7.52 -13.06 5.11
N GLY A 297 -7.14 -14.32 4.89
CA GLY A 297 -7.94 -15.26 4.10
C GLY A 297 -7.96 -14.97 2.59
N LEU A 298 -6.96 -14.25 2.10
CA LEU A 298 -6.74 -13.95 0.68
C LEU A 298 -5.95 -15.08 0.01
N ASP A 299 -6.00 -15.16 -1.32
CA ASP A 299 -5.15 -16.14 -2.03
C ASP A 299 -3.67 -15.73 -1.94
N ALA A 300 -2.80 -16.74 -1.89
CA ALA A 300 -1.36 -16.56 -2.07
C ALA A 300 -1.06 -15.92 -3.43
N MET A 301 0.02 -15.14 -3.48
CA MET A 301 0.55 -14.52 -4.69
C MET A 301 1.88 -15.15 -5.07
N SER A 302 2.08 -15.39 -6.37
CA SER A 302 3.38 -15.81 -6.87
C SER A 302 4.36 -14.64 -6.87
N PRO A 303 5.62 -14.85 -6.46
CA PRO A 303 6.68 -13.86 -6.62
C PRO A 303 6.85 -13.35 -8.06
N LEU A 304 6.51 -14.18 -9.06
CA LEU A 304 6.66 -13.85 -10.49
C LEU A 304 5.85 -12.63 -10.95
N TRP A 305 4.77 -12.27 -10.24
CA TRP A 305 4.01 -11.05 -10.51
C TRP A 305 3.71 -10.22 -9.26
N GLY A 306 3.99 -10.74 -8.06
CA GLY A 306 3.90 -9.98 -6.81
C GLY A 306 4.83 -8.76 -6.81
N HIS A 307 6.03 -8.90 -7.39
CA HIS A 307 7.09 -7.88 -7.41
C HIS A 307 6.83 -6.65 -8.29
N ARG A 308 5.60 -6.47 -8.81
CA ARG A 308 5.15 -5.25 -9.51
C ARG A 308 3.71 -4.89 -9.15
N LEU A 309 3.25 -5.31 -7.98
CA LEU A 309 1.84 -5.22 -7.62
C LEU A 309 1.34 -3.76 -7.59
N LEU A 310 2.05 -2.86 -6.93
CA LEU A 310 1.62 -1.47 -6.78
C LEU A 310 1.64 -0.71 -8.12
N PRO A 311 2.71 -0.80 -8.94
CA PRO A 311 2.71 -0.20 -10.28
C PRO A 311 1.63 -0.78 -11.19
N ARG A 312 1.42 -2.10 -11.20
CA ARG A 312 0.38 -2.75 -12.04
C ARG A 312 -1.02 -2.30 -11.66
N LEU A 313 -1.29 -2.15 -10.37
CA LEU A 313 -2.58 -1.68 -9.86
C LEU A 313 -2.75 -0.16 -9.98
N ARG A 314 -1.72 0.57 -10.43
CA ARG A 314 -1.67 2.04 -10.48
C ARG A 314 -2.12 2.64 -9.14
N ILE A 315 -1.57 2.12 -8.04
CA ILE A 315 -1.84 2.68 -6.70
C ILE A 315 -1.38 4.15 -6.70
N PRO A 316 -2.21 5.09 -6.22
CA PRO A 316 -1.81 6.49 -6.13
C PRO A 316 -0.58 6.70 -5.24
N TYR A 317 0.31 7.60 -5.64
CA TYR A 317 1.50 8.01 -4.89
C TYR A 317 1.57 9.53 -4.75
N SER A 318 1.82 10.01 -3.54
CA SER A 318 2.32 11.37 -3.29
C SER A 318 3.74 11.31 -2.72
N TYR A 319 4.66 12.00 -3.36
CA TYR A 319 6.04 12.08 -2.94
C TYR A 319 6.35 13.37 -2.19
N LEU A 320 6.91 13.24 -0.99
CA LEU A 320 7.18 14.31 -0.05
C LEU A 320 8.57 14.93 -0.28
N TRP A 321 8.80 15.44 -1.48
CA TRP A 321 9.95 16.28 -1.79
C TRP A 321 9.55 17.44 -2.69
N SER A 322 10.39 18.48 -2.77
CA SER A 322 10.15 19.62 -3.63
C SER A 322 10.54 19.37 -5.09
N GLN A 323 9.72 19.82 -6.02
CA GLN A 323 10.05 19.76 -7.45
C GLN A 323 11.23 20.66 -7.84
N ALA A 324 11.59 21.63 -6.99
CA ALA A 324 12.82 22.42 -7.14
C ALA A 324 14.09 21.59 -6.91
N LEU A 325 14.00 20.50 -6.14
CA LEU A 325 15.09 19.55 -5.94
C LEU A 325 15.07 18.43 -6.98
N ILE A 326 13.93 17.75 -7.12
CA ILE A 326 13.76 16.65 -8.09
C ILE A 326 12.46 16.89 -8.86
N PRO A 327 12.55 17.26 -10.15
CA PRO A 327 11.36 17.50 -10.96
C PRO A 327 10.60 16.19 -11.21
N ARG A 328 9.28 16.31 -11.45
CA ARG A 328 8.44 15.16 -11.80
C ARG A 328 8.94 14.50 -13.09
N PRO A 329 9.33 13.21 -13.06
CA PRO A 329 9.65 12.47 -14.28
C PRO A 329 8.51 12.49 -15.30
N SER A 330 8.85 12.68 -16.58
CA SER A 330 7.88 12.72 -17.67
C SER A 330 7.23 11.37 -17.97
N ASP A 331 7.88 10.27 -17.57
CA ASP A 331 7.38 8.90 -17.73
C ASP A 331 6.44 8.45 -16.60
N TRP A 332 6.18 9.30 -15.60
CA TRP A 332 5.19 9.02 -14.56
C TRP A 332 3.77 9.34 -15.01
N GLY A 333 2.85 8.43 -14.68
CA GLY A 333 1.42 8.62 -14.92
C GLY A 333 0.79 9.62 -13.94
N ASP A 334 -0.40 10.08 -14.28
CA ASP A 334 -1.28 10.95 -13.48
C ASP A 334 -1.48 10.51 -12.01
N HIS A 335 -1.42 9.21 -11.72
CA HIS A 335 -1.49 8.62 -10.37
C HIS A 335 -0.27 8.83 -9.47
N ILE A 336 0.81 9.45 -9.98
CA ILE A 336 2.04 9.70 -9.21
C ILE A 336 2.34 11.20 -9.23
N ASN A 337 2.30 11.79 -8.05
CA ASN A 337 2.48 13.21 -7.82
C ASN A 337 3.65 13.48 -6.86
N ILE A 338 4.25 14.66 -7.00
CA ILE A 338 5.22 15.23 -6.06
C ILE A 338 4.51 16.41 -5.43
N THR A 339 4.26 16.32 -4.13
CA THR A 339 3.38 17.27 -3.42
C THR A 339 4.17 18.35 -2.68
N GLY A 340 5.47 18.16 -2.49
CA GLY A 340 6.30 19.07 -1.68
C GLY A 340 6.63 18.48 -0.31
N PHE A 341 7.53 19.12 0.43
CA PHE A 341 7.89 18.67 1.76
C PHE A 341 6.78 18.91 2.78
N SER A 342 6.54 17.95 3.67
CA SER A 342 5.61 18.09 4.80
C SER A 342 6.38 18.39 6.08
N PHE A 343 6.39 19.66 6.48
CA PHE A 343 7.10 20.14 7.66
C PHE A 343 6.20 20.20 8.89
N LEU A 344 6.77 19.83 10.05
CA LEU A 344 6.16 20.03 11.36
C LEU A 344 6.87 21.21 12.03
N ASP A 345 6.12 22.25 12.40
CA ASP A 345 6.64 23.39 13.16
C ASP A 345 6.88 22.99 14.62
N ALA A 346 8.07 22.45 14.88
CA ALA A 346 8.48 21.94 16.19
C ALA A 346 9.27 23.00 16.99
N GLY A 347 9.80 24.02 16.32
CA GLY A 347 10.71 25.00 16.87
C GLY A 347 10.05 26.25 17.46
N SER A 348 8.75 26.48 17.23
CA SER A 348 8.05 27.70 17.65
C SER A 348 8.03 27.91 19.16
N ASN A 349 7.96 26.83 19.96
CA ASN A 349 7.96 26.87 21.43
C ASN A 349 9.26 26.36 22.05
N TYR A 350 10.36 26.29 21.28
CA TYR A 350 11.63 25.78 21.79
C TYR A 350 12.45 26.88 22.49
N THR A 351 12.78 26.62 23.75
CA THR A 351 13.73 27.43 24.53
C THR A 351 15.10 26.77 24.51
N PRO A 352 16.15 27.42 23.96
CA PRO A 352 17.49 26.86 23.99
C PRO A 352 18.08 26.90 25.41
N PRO A 353 18.99 25.97 25.73
CA PRO A 353 19.87 26.11 26.88
C PRO A 353 20.71 27.41 26.83
N ASP A 354 20.99 28.00 28.00
CA ASP A 354 21.70 29.30 28.10
C ASP A 354 23.09 29.27 27.46
N ASP A 355 23.80 28.16 27.61
CA ASP A 355 25.13 27.93 27.04
C ASP A 355 25.11 27.84 25.50
N LEU A 356 24.06 27.25 24.91
CA LEU A 356 23.85 27.27 23.47
C LEU A 356 23.55 28.70 22.98
N ALA A 357 22.71 29.43 23.71
CA ALA A 357 22.39 30.82 23.36
C ALA A 357 23.63 31.72 23.40
N GLU A 358 24.45 31.58 24.45
CA GLU A 358 25.73 32.30 24.59
C GLU A 358 26.69 31.94 23.45
N PHE A 359 26.86 30.65 23.14
CA PHE A 359 27.72 30.21 22.05
C PHE A 359 27.30 30.81 20.71
N LEU A 360 26.00 30.86 20.41
CA LEU A 360 25.49 31.43 19.16
C LEU A 360 25.83 32.93 19.03
N VAL A 361 25.73 33.71 20.11
CA VAL A 361 25.98 35.16 20.11
C VAL A 361 27.48 35.50 20.08
N LYS A 362 28.35 34.64 20.62
CA LYS A 362 29.80 34.90 20.79
C LYS A 362 30.62 34.99 19.48
N GLY A 363 30.02 34.84 18.30
CA GLY A 363 30.76 34.91 17.04
C GLY A 363 29.93 34.71 15.77
N PRO A 364 30.58 34.44 14.60
CA PRO A 364 29.89 34.26 13.33
C PRO A 364 29.05 32.97 13.29
N PRO A 365 27.97 32.88 12.49
CA PRO A 365 27.10 31.71 12.46
C PRO A 365 27.85 30.38 12.28
N PRO A 366 27.72 29.42 13.21
CA PRO A 366 28.45 28.16 13.15
C PRO A 366 27.91 27.24 12.05
N VAL A 367 28.70 26.24 11.68
CA VAL A 367 28.26 25.09 10.87
C VAL A 367 27.62 24.05 11.78
N TYR A 368 26.44 23.53 11.41
CA TYR A 368 25.88 22.36 12.11
C TYR A 368 26.48 21.07 11.56
N ILE A 369 26.87 20.14 12.43
CA ILE A 369 27.32 18.79 12.07
C ILE A 369 26.51 17.77 12.86
N GLY A 370 25.72 16.95 12.17
CA GLY A 370 24.93 15.91 12.84
C GLY A 370 24.56 14.75 11.93
N PHE A 371 24.99 13.55 12.31
CA PHE A 371 24.73 12.33 11.55
C PHE A 371 23.50 11.54 12.05
N GLY A 372 22.74 12.09 12.99
CA GLY A 372 21.54 11.44 13.53
C GLY A 372 21.86 10.20 14.38
N SER A 373 20.94 9.25 14.43
CA SER A 373 21.06 7.99 15.20
C SER A 373 21.94 6.94 14.52
N ILE A 374 23.09 7.33 13.98
CA ILE A 374 24.03 6.40 13.35
C ILE A 374 25.00 5.85 14.39
N VAL A 375 25.12 4.52 14.43
CA VAL A 375 26.10 3.80 15.24
C VAL A 375 27.38 3.67 14.41
N VAL A 376 28.50 4.15 14.95
CA VAL A 376 29.82 4.05 14.34
C VAL A 376 30.75 3.21 15.22
N ASP A 377 31.69 2.50 14.60
CA ASP A 377 32.60 1.60 15.33
C ASP A 377 33.61 2.36 16.21
N ASP A 378 34.11 3.52 15.74
CA ASP A 378 35.06 4.38 16.46
C ASP A 378 34.52 5.82 16.61
N PRO A 379 33.68 6.09 17.62
CA PRO A 379 33.11 7.42 17.84
C PRO A 379 34.11 8.46 18.36
N VAL A 380 35.18 8.02 19.02
CA VAL A 380 36.26 8.90 19.48
C VAL A 380 37.08 9.37 18.28
N GLY A 381 37.45 8.48 17.38
CA GLY A 381 38.12 8.81 16.12
C GLY A 381 37.28 9.76 15.26
N LEU A 382 35.97 9.50 15.15
CA LEU A 382 35.06 10.42 14.45
C LEU A 382 35.05 11.82 15.09
N THR A 383 34.96 11.91 16.42
CA THR A 383 34.97 13.20 17.13
C THR A 383 36.24 14.00 16.82
N LYS A 384 37.41 13.35 16.85
CA LYS A 384 38.69 13.98 16.51
C LYS A 384 38.74 14.46 15.06
N LEU A 385 38.25 13.64 14.12
CA LEU A 385 38.18 13.99 12.71
C LEU A 385 37.30 15.23 12.49
N LEU A 386 36.15 15.30 13.15
CA LEU A 386 35.25 16.46 13.05
C LEU A 386 35.91 17.73 13.59
N PHE A 387 36.54 17.68 14.76
CA PHE A 387 37.22 18.85 15.32
C PHE A 387 38.37 19.33 14.44
N GLU A 388 39.15 18.41 13.87
CA GLU A 388 40.23 18.79 12.94
C GLU A 388 39.68 19.37 11.63
N ALA A 389 38.60 18.81 11.08
CA ALA A 389 37.96 19.36 9.88
C ALA A 389 37.43 20.79 10.10
N VAL A 390 36.81 21.04 11.25
CA VAL A 390 36.30 22.37 11.64
C VAL A 390 37.45 23.38 11.77
N LYS A 391 38.56 22.95 12.38
CA LYS A 391 39.78 23.75 12.50
C LYS A 391 40.39 24.07 11.13
N LEU A 392 40.53 23.07 10.25
CA LEU A 392 41.06 23.25 8.89
C LEU A 392 40.17 24.16 8.03
N ALA A 393 38.86 24.06 8.18
CA ALA A 393 37.91 24.96 7.50
C ALA A 393 37.89 26.38 8.09
N GLY A 394 38.46 26.60 9.27
CA GLY A 394 38.49 27.91 9.94
C GLY A 394 37.12 28.40 10.41
N VAL A 395 36.22 27.47 10.75
CA VAL A 395 34.82 27.79 11.14
C VAL A 395 34.54 27.48 12.61
N ARG A 396 33.41 27.97 13.11
CA ARG A 396 32.79 27.48 14.35
C ARG A 396 31.80 26.37 14.03
N ALA A 397 31.60 25.42 14.93
CA ALA A 397 30.67 24.32 14.70
C ALA A 397 29.78 23.98 15.89
N ILE A 398 28.56 23.56 15.59
CA ILE A 398 27.66 22.89 16.54
C ILE A 398 27.63 21.41 16.15
N VAL A 399 28.16 20.54 17.00
CA VAL A 399 28.23 19.10 16.75
C VAL A 399 27.15 18.39 17.57
N SER A 400 26.23 17.71 16.89
CA SER A 400 25.20 16.91 17.55
C SER A 400 25.81 15.62 18.10
N LYS A 401 25.60 15.36 19.40
CA LYS A 401 26.11 14.15 20.07
C LYS A 401 25.51 12.86 19.48
N GLY A 402 24.27 12.93 19.00
CA GLY A 402 23.53 11.79 18.45
C GLY A 402 23.49 10.59 19.40
N TRP A 403 23.29 9.38 18.86
CA TRP A 403 23.36 8.11 19.61
C TRP A 403 24.73 7.46 19.55
N GLY A 404 25.59 7.92 18.63
CA GLY A 404 26.91 7.35 18.40
C GLY A 404 27.94 7.72 19.46
N GLY A 405 27.61 8.54 20.47
CA GLY A 405 28.59 8.95 21.49
C GLY A 405 29.66 9.91 20.96
N VAL A 406 29.32 10.71 19.94
CA VAL A 406 30.20 11.76 19.41
C VAL A 406 30.29 12.90 20.43
N GLY A 407 31.50 13.42 20.68
CA GLY A 407 31.72 14.53 21.61
C GLY A 407 32.21 14.15 23.01
N GLY A 408 33.06 13.11 23.12
CA GLY A 408 33.84 12.84 24.34
C GLY A 408 35.23 13.50 24.29
N GLY A 409 35.77 13.92 25.45
CA GLY A 409 37.10 14.52 25.58
C GLY A 409 37.09 16.04 25.78
N ASP A 410 38.24 16.67 25.56
CA ASP A 410 38.41 18.13 25.62
C ASP A 410 37.83 18.78 24.35
N VAL A 411 36.85 19.67 24.52
CA VAL A 411 36.08 20.27 23.42
C VAL A 411 36.68 21.64 23.09
N PRO A 412 37.17 21.87 21.85
CA PRO A 412 37.73 23.17 21.48
C PRO A 412 36.70 24.30 21.58
N ASP A 413 37.11 25.50 21.98
CA ASP A 413 36.24 26.68 22.18
C ASP A 413 35.37 27.07 20.97
N ASN A 414 35.81 26.73 19.75
CA ASN A 414 35.06 26.98 18.52
C ASN A 414 34.00 25.89 18.22
N ASN A 415 33.84 24.89 19.08
CA ASN A 415 32.88 23.81 18.96
C ASN A 415 31.90 23.80 20.14
N TYR A 416 30.62 23.56 19.85
CA TYR A 416 29.59 23.35 20.87
C TYR A 416 28.92 21.99 20.67
N LEU A 417 28.79 21.20 21.73
CA LEU A 417 28.18 19.88 21.67
C LEU A 417 26.71 19.92 22.05
N ILE A 418 25.82 19.75 21.08
CA ILE A 418 24.37 19.84 21.28
C ILE A 418 23.71 18.47 21.46
N GLY A 419 22.70 18.42 22.33
CA GLY A 419 21.75 17.32 22.41
C GLY A 419 20.65 17.41 21.35
N ASN A 420 19.44 17.02 21.71
CA ASN A 420 18.28 17.15 20.82
C ASN A 420 17.85 18.62 20.71
N CYS A 421 17.74 19.12 19.48
CA CYS A 421 17.29 20.47 19.16
C CYS A 421 16.44 20.44 17.88
N PRO A 422 15.28 21.12 17.82
CA PRO A 422 14.48 21.23 16.60
C PRO A 422 15.27 21.86 15.45
N HIS A 423 15.33 21.17 14.31
CA HIS A 423 16.12 21.64 13.14
C HIS A 423 15.55 22.92 12.54
N ASP A 424 14.24 23.10 12.54
CA ASP A 424 13.55 24.31 12.09
C ASP A 424 13.87 25.55 12.95
N TRP A 425 14.26 25.35 14.22
CA TRP A 425 14.81 26.40 15.06
C TRP A 425 16.32 26.58 14.83
N LEU A 426 17.09 25.49 14.92
CA LEU A 426 18.56 25.56 14.90
C LEU A 426 19.08 26.02 13.54
N PHE A 427 18.56 25.47 12.44
CA PHE A 427 19.10 25.72 11.12
C PHE A 427 18.89 27.16 10.68
N LYS A 428 17.97 27.93 11.26
CA LYS A 428 17.87 29.38 11.00
C LYS A 428 19.13 30.14 11.44
N ARG A 429 19.93 29.58 12.35
CA ARG A 429 21.06 30.23 13.05
C ARG A 429 22.43 29.69 12.65
N VAL A 430 22.49 28.82 11.64
CA VAL A 430 23.74 28.23 11.14
C VAL A 430 24.06 28.71 9.73
N SER A 431 25.34 28.60 9.34
CA SER A 431 25.83 28.96 8.02
C SER A 431 25.71 27.82 7.01
N CYS A 432 25.91 26.57 7.45
CA CYS A 432 25.85 25.36 6.62
C CYS A 432 25.39 24.17 7.47
N VAL A 433 24.79 23.16 6.84
CA VAL A 433 24.34 21.92 7.48
C VAL A 433 25.14 20.75 6.93
N VAL A 434 25.94 20.10 7.77
CA VAL A 434 26.61 18.83 7.49
C VAL A 434 25.82 17.71 8.14
N HIS A 435 25.36 16.73 7.35
CA HIS A 435 24.57 15.63 7.87
C HIS A 435 24.70 14.36 7.02
N HIS A 436 24.05 13.30 7.49
CA HIS A 436 24.16 11.97 6.90
C HIS A 436 23.38 11.79 5.57
N GLY A 437 22.60 12.76 5.12
CA GLY A 437 21.77 12.64 3.91
C GLY A 437 20.36 12.06 4.10
N GLY A 438 19.84 11.91 5.32
CA GLY A 438 18.45 11.49 5.52
C GLY A 438 17.45 12.52 4.99
N ALA A 439 16.40 12.06 4.30
CA ALA A 439 15.45 12.90 3.57
C ALA A 439 14.92 14.10 4.38
N GLY A 440 14.51 13.90 5.64
CA GLY A 440 13.97 14.97 6.48
C GLY A 440 15.01 16.05 6.85
N THR A 441 16.25 15.67 7.15
CA THR A 441 17.31 16.65 7.45
C THR A 441 17.77 17.38 6.19
N THR A 442 17.85 16.66 5.06
CA THR A 442 18.10 17.27 3.73
C THR A 442 17.06 18.35 3.46
N ALA A 443 15.78 18.01 3.62
CA ALA A 443 14.64 18.90 3.40
C ALA A 443 14.70 20.15 4.30
N ALA A 444 14.96 19.97 5.59
CA ALA A 444 15.05 21.08 6.54
C ALA A 444 16.19 22.05 6.20
N GLY A 445 17.35 21.55 5.78
CA GLY A 445 18.48 22.39 5.36
C GLY A 445 18.15 23.26 4.16
N ILE A 446 17.70 22.65 3.06
CA ILE A 446 17.41 23.38 1.82
C ILE A 446 16.18 24.28 1.93
N ALA A 447 15.16 23.90 2.70
CA ALA A 447 13.98 24.74 2.91
C ALA A 447 14.29 26.03 3.67
N LEU A 448 15.32 26.01 4.52
CA LEU A 448 15.81 27.18 5.24
C LEU A 448 16.96 27.90 4.52
N GLY A 449 17.21 27.55 3.25
CA GLY A 449 18.22 28.20 2.43
C GLY A 449 19.64 28.00 2.96
N LYS A 450 19.92 26.81 3.53
CA LYS A 450 21.24 26.46 4.07
C LYS A 450 21.98 25.51 3.15
N PRO A 451 23.21 25.86 2.71
CA PRO A 451 24.08 24.93 2.01
C PRO A 451 24.19 23.62 2.77
N THR A 452 24.12 22.51 2.04
CA THR A 452 23.90 21.18 2.64
C THR A 452 25.02 20.22 2.20
N VAL A 453 25.89 19.84 3.14
CA VAL A 453 26.96 18.85 2.93
C VAL A 453 26.45 17.48 3.37
N VAL A 454 26.41 16.54 2.43
CA VAL A 454 25.92 15.18 2.69
C VAL A 454 27.08 14.19 2.79
N VAL A 455 27.16 13.50 3.94
CA VAL A 455 28.10 12.41 4.20
C VAL A 455 27.31 11.10 4.31
N PRO A 456 27.12 10.35 3.21
CA PRO A 456 26.24 9.19 3.24
C PRO A 456 26.89 7.97 3.92
N PHE A 457 26.07 7.23 4.65
CA PHE A 457 26.43 5.96 5.30
C PHE A 457 25.77 4.77 4.61
N PHE A 458 24.46 4.81 4.34
CA PHE A 458 23.69 3.71 3.74
C PHE A 458 22.34 4.18 3.17
N GLY A 459 21.59 3.26 2.56
CA GLY A 459 20.20 3.48 2.18
C GLY A 459 20.04 4.52 1.07
N ASP A 460 19.12 5.46 1.28
CA ASP A 460 18.78 6.55 0.35
C ASP A 460 19.72 7.77 0.43
N GLN A 461 20.59 7.80 1.44
CA GLN A 461 21.49 8.91 1.70
C GLN A 461 22.43 9.27 0.52
N PRO A 462 23.06 8.30 -0.18
CA PRO A 462 23.87 8.62 -1.35
C PRO A 462 23.05 9.29 -2.47
N PHE A 463 21.81 8.84 -2.66
CA PHE A 463 20.90 9.41 -3.65
C PHE A 463 20.61 10.88 -3.33
N TRP A 464 20.25 11.21 -2.08
CA TRP A 464 20.00 12.60 -1.68
C TRP A 464 21.23 13.49 -1.82
N GLY A 465 22.41 12.99 -1.41
CA GLY A 465 23.67 13.73 -1.60
C GLY A 465 23.93 14.07 -3.06
N GLN A 466 23.69 13.12 -3.98
CA GLN A 466 23.82 13.36 -5.41
C GLN A 466 22.78 14.36 -5.94
N MET A 467 21.54 14.32 -5.44
CA MET A 467 20.50 15.28 -5.86
C MET A 467 20.82 16.70 -5.40
N ILE A 468 21.32 16.86 -4.16
CA ILE A 468 21.79 18.15 -3.63
C ILE A 468 22.94 18.71 -4.45
N ALA A 469 23.95 17.88 -4.74
CA ALA A 469 25.09 18.29 -5.55
C ALA A 469 24.67 18.70 -6.96
N LYS A 470 23.78 17.92 -7.60
CA LYS A 470 23.26 18.20 -8.94
C LYS A 470 22.44 19.49 -8.98
N ALA A 471 21.75 19.83 -7.89
CA ALA A 471 21.01 21.07 -7.76
C ALA A 471 21.88 22.28 -7.39
N GLY A 472 23.18 22.08 -7.14
CA GLY A 472 24.11 23.14 -6.73
C GLY A 472 23.91 23.61 -5.29
N ALA A 473 23.13 22.90 -4.48
CA ALA A 473 22.83 23.25 -3.08
C ALA A 473 23.88 22.71 -2.09
N GLY A 474 24.92 22.04 -2.58
CA GLY A 474 26.00 21.47 -1.78
C GLY A 474 27.08 20.79 -2.64
N PRO A 475 28.17 20.31 -2.01
CA PRO A 475 29.24 19.60 -2.70
C PRO A 475 28.83 18.19 -3.13
N VAL A 476 29.63 17.57 -3.99
CA VAL A 476 29.54 16.12 -4.29
C VAL A 476 29.70 15.34 -2.98
N PRO A 477 28.79 14.39 -2.66
CA PRO A 477 28.83 13.69 -1.38
C PRO A 477 30.06 12.79 -1.27
N VAL A 478 30.73 12.83 -0.12
CA VAL A 478 31.83 11.93 0.24
C VAL A 478 31.31 10.87 1.20
N PRO A 479 31.25 9.58 0.81
CA PRO A 479 30.79 8.51 1.70
C PRO A 479 31.60 8.46 2.99
N PHE A 480 30.94 8.16 4.11
CA PHE A 480 31.56 8.13 5.44
C PHE A 480 32.88 7.32 5.48
N LYS A 481 32.91 6.16 4.81
CA LYS A 481 34.09 5.27 4.77
C LYS A 481 35.30 5.88 4.04
N GLN A 482 35.11 6.93 3.26
CA GLN A 482 36.14 7.63 2.50
C GLN A 482 36.43 9.03 3.07
N MET A 483 35.70 9.43 4.14
CA MET A 483 35.80 10.76 4.71
C MET A 483 37.09 10.91 5.53
N THR A 484 37.85 11.94 5.22
CA THR A 484 38.97 12.48 6.02
C THR A 484 38.67 13.88 6.52
N ALA A 485 39.47 14.39 7.46
CA ALA A 485 39.34 15.76 7.96
C ALA A 485 39.47 16.80 6.83
N GLU A 486 40.42 16.60 5.92
CA GLU A 486 40.64 17.49 4.76
C GLU A 486 39.47 17.42 3.78
N SER A 487 38.96 16.22 3.49
CA SER A 487 37.82 16.07 2.57
C SER A 487 36.55 16.75 3.10
N LEU A 488 36.33 16.68 4.42
CA LEU A 488 35.20 17.32 5.07
C LEU A 488 35.40 18.84 5.13
N ALA A 489 36.60 19.31 5.47
CA ALA A 489 36.93 20.73 5.45
C ALA A 489 36.73 21.34 4.06
N ASN A 490 37.21 20.67 3.00
CA ASN A 490 37.01 21.09 1.62
C ASN A 490 35.52 21.13 1.23
N SER A 491 34.73 20.16 1.69
CA SER A 491 33.28 20.12 1.46
C SER A 491 32.57 21.28 2.15
N ILE A 492 32.96 21.62 3.39
CA ILE A 492 32.44 22.79 4.13
C ILE A 492 32.82 24.08 3.42
N THR A 493 34.10 24.25 3.06
CA THR A 493 34.59 25.44 2.35
C THR A 493 33.89 25.63 1.01
N PHE A 494 33.64 24.55 0.25
CA PHE A 494 32.85 24.60 -0.97
C PHE A 494 31.40 25.04 -0.71
N ALA A 495 30.75 24.47 0.31
CA ALA A 495 29.37 24.79 0.64
C ALA A 495 29.18 26.26 1.06
N LEU A 496 30.22 26.89 1.61
CA LEU A 496 30.21 28.30 2.03
C LEU A 496 30.49 29.29 0.88
N GLN A 497 30.65 28.83 -0.37
CA GLN A 497 30.78 29.72 -1.53
C GLN A 497 29.47 30.45 -1.84
N ASP A 498 29.59 31.71 -2.28
CA ASP A 498 28.43 32.56 -2.63
C ASP A 498 27.51 31.93 -3.69
N SER A 499 28.08 31.21 -4.66
CA SER A 499 27.32 30.52 -5.72
C SER A 499 26.37 29.46 -5.15
N VAL A 500 26.81 28.71 -4.14
CA VAL A 500 26.00 27.69 -3.44
C VAL A 500 24.93 28.37 -2.60
N GLN A 501 25.27 29.48 -1.93
CA GLN A 501 24.31 30.26 -1.17
C GLN A 501 23.17 30.80 -2.05
N VAL A 502 23.49 31.35 -3.24
CA VAL A 502 22.47 31.81 -4.21
C VAL A 502 21.58 30.67 -4.67
N ALA A 503 22.16 29.50 -5.00
CA ALA A 503 21.41 28.34 -5.45
C ALA A 503 20.42 27.85 -4.38
N VAL A 504 20.87 27.70 -3.14
CA VAL A 504 20.01 27.20 -2.06
C VAL A 504 18.95 28.23 -1.63
N GLN A 505 19.23 29.53 -1.69
CA GLN A 505 18.23 30.58 -1.42
C GLN A 505 17.12 30.58 -2.47
N LYS A 506 17.46 30.41 -3.75
CA LYS A 506 16.47 30.26 -4.82
C LYS A 506 15.61 29.01 -4.62
N MET A 507 16.22 27.90 -4.20
CA MET A 507 15.50 26.66 -3.90
C MET A 507 14.57 26.85 -2.69
N ALA A 508 15.06 27.47 -1.61
CA ALA A 508 14.27 27.76 -0.42
C ALA A 508 13.05 28.63 -0.72
N ALA A 509 13.21 29.66 -1.58
CA ALA A 509 12.10 30.49 -2.02
C ALA A 509 11.02 29.67 -2.76
N SER A 510 11.43 28.72 -3.61
CA SER A 510 10.49 27.82 -4.30
C SER A 510 9.80 26.87 -3.32
N ILE A 511 10.54 26.31 -2.36
CA ILE A 511 9.99 25.41 -1.33
C ILE A 511 9.00 26.14 -0.41
N ALA A 512 9.24 27.42 -0.10
CA ALA A 512 8.38 28.22 0.75
C ALA A 512 6.99 28.49 0.15
N GLU A 513 6.84 28.37 -1.18
CA GLU A 513 5.56 28.48 -1.89
C GLU A 513 4.77 27.16 -1.91
N GLU A 514 5.38 26.04 -1.50
CA GLU A 514 4.77 24.71 -1.51
C GLU A 514 4.01 24.43 -0.19
N ASP A 515 2.83 23.81 -0.29
CA ASP A 515 2.05 23.30 0.84
C ASP A 515 2.06 21.76 0.79
N GLY A 516 3.20 21.14 1.12
CA GLY A 516 3.37 19.70 0.91
C GLY A 516 2.39 18.82 1.70
N ALA A 517 2.01 19.24 2.90
CA ALA A 517 1.01 18.53 3.70
C ALA A 517 -0.39 18.67 3.11
N GLY A 518 -0.81 19.89 2.77
CA GLY A 518 -2.12 20.15 2.20
C GLY A 518 -2.27 19.64 0.77
N ASP A 519 -1.24 19.70 -0.07
CA ASP A 519 -1.24 19.10 -1.40
C ASP A 519 -1.31 17.58 -1.35
N THR A 520 -0.68 16.95 -0.35
CA THR A 520 -0.83 15.50 -0.12
C THR A 520 -2.25 15.14 0.32
N MET A 521 -2.85 15.93 1.20
CA MET A 521 -4.25 15.75 1.59
C MET A 521 -5.19 15.91 0.39
N ARG A 522 -5.01 16.97 -0.41
CA ARG A 522 -5.80 17.23 -1.63
C ARG A 522 -5.64 16.11 -2.65
N ASP A 523 -4.42 15.64 -2.90
CA ASP A 523 -4.17 14.51 -3.81
C ASP A 523 -4.85 13.25 -3.27
N PHE A 524 -4.74 12.95 -1.97
CA PHE A 524 -5.45 11.83 -1.34
C PHE A 524 -6.96 11.91 -1.58
N GLU A 525 -7.60 13.04 -1.28
CA GLU A 525 -9.04 13.23 -1.45
C GLU A 525 -9.48 13.14 -2.91
N GLN A 526 -8.73 13.71 -3.85
CA GLN A 526 -9.04 13.61 -5.28
C GLN A 526 -8.98 12.16 -5.79
N ARG A 527 -8.20 11.29 -5.15
CA ARG A 527 -8.12 9.86 -5.48
C ARG A 527 -9.23 9.05 -4.83
N LEU A 528 -9.86 9.59 -3.78
CA LEU A 528 -11.07 9.02 -3.22
C LEU A 528 -12.22 9.28 -4.20
N ASN A 529 -12.90 8.21 -4.60
CA ASN A 529 -14.18 8.35 -5.30
C ASN A 529 -15.28 8.60 -4.26
N ILE A 530 -15.24 9.76 -3.60
CA ILE A 530 -16.09 10.09 -2.46
C ILE A 530 -17.57 9.87 -2.79
N ASP A 531 -18.02 10.28 -3.98
CA ASP A 531 -19.40 10.10 -4.40
C ASP A 531 -19.85 8.64 -4.40
N ALA A 532 -18.98 7.71 -4.80
CA ALA A 532 -19.28 6.28 -4.74
C ALA A 532 -19.22 5.69 -3.31
N MET A 533 -18.65 6.43 -2.36
CA MET A 533 -18.56 6.04 -0.95
C MET A 533 -19.76 6.53 -0.13
N ARG A 534 -20.55 7.49 -0.63
CA ARG A 534 -21.71 8.05 0.08
C ARG A 534 -22.87 7.07 0.17
N CYS A 535 -23.64 7.19 1.25
CA CYS A 535 -24.98 6.58 1.33
C CYS A 535 -25.95 7.35 0.45
N GLN A 536 -26.79 6.64 -0.29
CA GLN A 536 -27.75 7.24 -1.21
C GLN A 536 -28.95 7.88 -0.51
N LEU A 537 -29.29 7.43 0.70
CA LEU A 537 -30.40 7.98 1.47
C LEU A 537 -29.98 9.12 2.41
N CYS A 538 -28.69 9.13 2.79
CA CYS A 538 -28.08 10.13 3.68
C CYS A 538 -26.64 10.43 3.21
N PRO A 539 -26.47 11.27 2.17
CA PRO A 539 -25.19 11.49 1.47
C PRO A 539 -24.05 12.00 2.34
N GLU A 540 -24.34 12.60 3.48
CA GLU A 540 -23.38 13.04 4.50
C GLU A 540 -22.73 11.88 5.28
N ARG A 541 -23.25 10.66 5.15
CA ARG A 541 -22.73 9.46 5.84
C ARG A 541 -22.11 8.46 4.86
N LEU A 542 -21.09 7.75 5.35
CA LEU A 542 -20.44 6.67 4.61
C LEU A 542 -21.40 5.51 4.38
N ALA A 543 -21.44 4.98 3.16
CA ALA A 543 -22.13 3.74 2.84
C ALA A 543 -21.31 2.54 3.31
N ILE A 544 -21.92 1.68 4.12
CA ILE A 544 -21.29 0.44 4.64
C ILE A 544 -21.86 -0.78 3.93
N TRP A 545 -23.11 -0.67 3.47
CA TRP A 545 -23.89 -1.77 2.95
C TRP A 545 -24.27 -1.55 1.50
N ARG A 546 -24.37 -2.65 0.76
CA ARG A 546 -24.96 -2.71 -0.57
C ARG A 546 -26.17 -3.63 -0.55
N ASP A 547 -27.29 -3.14 -1.03
CA ASP A 547 -28.46 -3.96 -1.29
C ASP A 547 -28.26 -4.79 -2.59
N LYS A 548 -28.48 -6.10 -2.53
CA LYS A 548 -28.30 -7.02 -3.66
C LYS A 548 -29.39 -6.89 -4.72
N GLN A 549 -30.59 -6.42 -4.35
CA GLN A 549 -31.72 -6.33 -5.27
C GLN A 549 -31.65 -5.05 -6.11
N THR A 550 -31.62 -3.90 -5.43
CA THR A 550 -31.58 -2.58 -6.07
C THR A 550 -30.17 -2.16 -6.45
N GLY A 551 -29.14 -2.71 -5.80
CA GLY A 551 -27.76 -2.25 -5.95
C GLY A 551 -27.43 -1.03 -5.09
N ALA A 552 -28.37 -0.52 -4.29
CA ALA A 552 -28.23 0.70 -3.51
C ALA A 552 -27.12 0.65 -2.46
N HIS A 553 -26.46 1.77 -2.22
CA HIS A 553 -25.41 1.97 -1.21
C HIS A 553 -26.02 2.65 0.02
N LEU A 554 -25.95 1.98 1.18
CA LEU A 554 -26.64 2.36 2.41
C LEU A 554 -25.65 2.53 3.57
N SER A 555 -25.83 3.58 4.37
CA SER A 555 -25.11 3.76 5.64
C SER A 555 -25.59 2.74 6.67
N GLY A 556 -24.84 2.61 7.78
CA GLY A 556 -25.26 1.80 8.92
C GLY A 556 -26.63 2.21 9.46
N LEU A 557 -26.85 3.52 9.62
CA LEU A 557 -28.14 4.08 10.05
C LEU A 557 -29.26 3.70 9.07
N ALA A 558 -29.08 3.97 7.77
CA ALA A 558 -30.09 3.69 6.76
C ALA A 558 -30.44 2.20 6.71
N ALA A 559 -29.43 1.32 6.68
CA ALA A 559 -29.63 -0.12 6.67
C ALA A 559 -30.39 -0.62 7.92
N CYS A 560 -30.00 -0.17 9.11
CA CYS A 560 -30.69 -0.54 10.36
C CYS A 560 -32.15 -0.07 10.37
N THR A 561 -32.41 1.16 9.94
CA THR A 561 -33.78 1.72 9.88
C THR A 561 -34.67 0.92 8.93
N LEU A 562 -34.19 0.63 7.72
CA LEU A 562 -35.00 -0.10 6.73
C LEU A 562 -35.30 -1.54 7.14
N VAL A 563 -34.35 -2.18 7.84
CA VAL A 563 -34.55 -3.53 8.42
C VAL A 563 -35.54 -3.48 9.57
N GLU A 564 -35.44 -2.52 10.50
CA GLU A 564 -36.36 -2.37 11.63
C GLU A 564 -37.80 -2.11 11.15
N LYS A 565 -37.97 -1.29 10.11
CA LYS A 565 -39.27 -1.02 9.47
C LYS A 565 -39.75 -2.13 8.53
N LYS A 566 -39.01 -3.24 8.41
CA LYS A 566 -39.34 -4.41 7.58
C LYS A 566 -39.52 -4.09 6.08
N VAL A 567 -38.93 -3.01 5.59
CA VAL A 567 -38.95 -2.62 4.17
C VAL A 567 -37.71 -3.12 3.41
N LEU A 568 -36.71 -3.63 4.14
CA LEU A 568 -35.52 -4.28 3.60
C LEU A 568 -35.20 -5.54 4.41
N ASP A 569 -34.92 -6.63 3.70
CA ASP A 569 -34.48 -7.88 4.32
C ASP A 569 -32.95 -7.87 4.51
N VAL A 570 -32.49 -8.31 5.68
CA VAL A 570 -31.06 -8.48 6.00
C VAL A 570 -30.35 -9.38 4.97
N LYS A 571 -31.07 -10.34 4.38
CA LYS A 571 -30.51 -11.24 3.37
C LYS A 571 -30.09 -10.55 2.10
N HIS A 572 -30.67 -9.39 1.82
CA HIS A 572 -30.30 -8.60 0.66
C HIS A 572 -29.06 -7.73 0.93
N LEU A 573 -28.68 -7.52 2.19
CA LEU A 573 -27.48 -6.76 2.53
C LEU A 573 -26.19 -7.54 2.26
N ARG A 574 -25.19 -6.81 1.79
CA ARG A 574 -23.78 -7.24 1.69
C ARG A 574 -22.89 -6.07 2.10
N LEU A 575 -21.74 -6.33 2.72
CA LEU A 575 -20.75 -5.28 2.94
C LEU A 575 -20.33 -4.68 1.60
N LEU A 576 -20.36 -3.35 1.54
CA LEU A 576 -19.91 -2.58 0.39
C LEU A 576 -18.38 -2.61 0.32
N ARG A 577 -17.86 -2.69 -0.90
CA ARG A 577 -16.43 -2.57 -1.19
C ARG A 577 -16.24 -1.30 -2.00
N HIS A 578 -15.65 -0.28 -1.39
CA HIS A 578 -15.39 1.02 -2.04
C HIS A 578 -14.32 0.93 -3.12
N ARG A 579 -13.36 0.01 -2.94
CA ARG A 579 -12.30 -0.25 -3.91
C ARG A 579 -12.14 -1.75 -4.11
N HIS A 580 -11.97 -2.16 -5.36
CA HIS A 580 -11.67 -3.53 -5.72
C HIS A 580 -10.28 -3.64 -6.32
N TYR A 581 -9.39 -4.38 -5.66
CA TYR A 581 -8.04 -4.64 -6.15
C TYR A 581 -8.00 -5.97 -6.88
N TYR A 582 -7.59 -5.94 -8.15
CA TYR A 582 -7.44 -7.13 -8.98
C TYR A 582 -6.02 -7.69 -8.84
N THR A 583 -5.72 -8.23 -7.67
CA THR A 583 -4.42 -8.82 -7.33
C THR A 583 -4.20 -10.16 -8.04
N HIS A 584 -5.28 -10.89 -8.34
CA HIS A 584 -5.28 -12.26 -8.86
C HIS A 584 -5.35 -12.42 -10.38
N GLU A 585 -4.78 -11.51 -11.17
CA GLU A 585 -4.77 -11.69 -12.64
C GLU A 585 -4.05 -12.98 -13.05
N GLY A 586 -3.15 -13.49 -12.20
CA GLY A 586 -2.46 -14.76 -12.40
C GLY A 586 -1.27 -14.60 -13.33
N ALA A 587 -0.78 -15.71 -13.88
CA ALA A 587 0.39 -15.68 -14.74
C ALA A 587 0.17 -14.88 -16.04
N GLU A 588 1.21 -14.17 -16.51
CA GLU A 588 1.17 -13.45 -17.79
C GLU A 588 1.21 -14.40 -18.99
N GLY A 589 1.75 -15.60 -18.81
CA GLY A 589 1.82 -16.65 -19.83
C GLY A 589 1.74 -18.06 -19.24
N PRO A 590 1.46 -19.08 -20.07
CA PRO A 590 1.22 -20.45 -19.60
C PRO A 590 2.46 -21.09 -18.96
N PHE A 591 3.66 -20.82 -19.50
CA PHE A 591 4.91 -21.31 -18.92
C PHE A 591 5.16 -20.73 -17.52
N VAL A 592 5.02 -19.41 -17.37
CA VAL A 592 5.07 -18.71 -16.08
C VAL A 592 4.03 -19.29 -15.12
N GLY A 593 2.85 -19.66 -15.61
CA GLY A 593 1.80 -20.30 -14.83
C GLY A 593 2.17 -21.68 -14.30
N ALA A 594 2.80 -22.52 -15.14
CA ALA A 594 3.28 -23.84 -14.72
C ALA A 594 4.41 -23.74 -13.69
N VAL A 595 5.39 -22.85 -13.93
CA VAL A 595 6.50 -22.60 -12.98
C VAL A 595 5.96 -22.07 -11.65
N ALA A 596 5.00 -21.14 -11.67
CA ALA A 596 4.38 -20.61 -10.46
C ALA A 596 3.65 -21.67 -9.65
N ALA A 597 2.95 -22.60 -10.31
CA ALA A 597 2.25 -23.70 -9.62
C ALA A 597 3.23 -24.63 -8.90
N PHE A 598 4.34 -24.99 -9.54
CA PHE A 598 5.36 -25.85 -8.95
C PHE A 598 6.13 -25.15 -7.82
N GLY A 599 6.56 -23.90 -8.04
CA GLY A 599 7.25 -23.10 -7.02
C GLY A 599 6.38 -22.83 -5.79
N GLY A 600 5.09 -22.54 -5.98
CA GLY A 600 4.13 -22.33 -4.89
C GLY A 600 3.89 -23.58 -4.04
N LEU A 601 3.88 -24.77 -4.67
CA LEU A 601 3.79 -26.05 -3.96
C LEU A 601 5.00 -26.26 -3.06
N MET A 602 6.22 -26.08 -3.59
CA MET A 602 7.46 -26.25 -2.82
C MET A 602 7.56 -25.25 -1.67
N ALA A 603 7.15 -24.00 -1.88
CA ALA A 603 7.11 -22.99 -0.83
C ALA A 603 6.13 -23.37 0.29
N SER A 604 4.93 -23.86 -0.07
CA SER A 604 3.91 -24.27 0.91
C SER A 604 4.39 -25.47 1.75
N LEU A 605 5.01 -26.47 1.12
CA LEU A 605 5.63 -27.59 1.82
C LEU A 605 6.72 -27.12 2.80
N GLY A 606 7.55 -26.17 2.38
CA GLY A 606 8.57 -25.55 3.23
C GLY A 606 7.98 -24.81 4.43
N THR A 607 6.93 -24.01 4.22
CA THR A 607 6.24 -23.28 5.30
C THR A 607 5.56 -24.22 6.29
N ASP A 608 4.85 -25.25 5.80
CA ASP A 608 4.13 -26.22 6.64
C ASP A 608 5.12 -27.04 7.49
N THR A 609 6.27 -27.43 6.91
CA THR A 609 7.36 -28.13 7.61
C THR A 609 8.01 -27.26 8.67
N SER A 610 8.24 -25.98 8.36
CA SER A 610 8.78 -25.00 9.32
C SER A 610 7.82 -24.76 10.49
N ASP A 611 6.53 -24.59 10.21
CA ASP A 611 5.49 -24.42 11.23
C ASP A 611 5.37 -25.66 12.13
N PHE A 612 5.45 -26.86 11.56
CA PHE A 612 5.53 -28.11 12.33
C PHE A 612 6.76 -28.13 13.25
N SER A 613 7.94 -27.79 12.74
CA SER A 613 9.17 -27.70 13.53
C SER A 613 9.05 -26.69 14.68
N GLN A 614 8.45 -25.52 14.43
CA GLN A 614 8.21 -24.51 15.46
C GLN A 614 7.20 -24.99 16.52
N ARG A 615 6.13 -25.67 16.12
CA ARG A 615 5.13 -26.26 17.04
C ARG A 615 5.76 -27.31 17.95
N LEU A 616 6.74 -28.08 17.47
CA LEU A 616 7.53 -29.01 18.29
C LEU A 616 8.48 -28.32 19.27
N LYS A 617 8.92 -27.08 18.97
CA LYS A 617 9.87 -26.31 19.80
C LYS A 617 9.19 -25.45 20.87
N LYS A 618 7.95 -25.01 20.67
CA LYS A 618 7.22 -24.16 21.63
C LYS A 618 6.77 -24.96 22.87
N ARG A 619 7.20 -24.55 24.07
CA ARG A 619 6.53 -24.90 25.33
C ARG A 619 5.34 -23.95 25.56
N PRO A 620 4.19 -24.43 26.05
CA PRO A 620 3.09 -23.54 26.44
C PRO A 620 3.56 -22.65 27.60
N ARG A 621 3.28 -21.34 27.52
CA ARG A 621 3.44 -20.45 28.68
C ARG A 621 2.28 -20.67 29.63
N GLU A 622 2.57 -20.63 30.92
CA GLU A 622 1.54 -20.76 31.98
C GLU A 622 0.45 -19.69 31.83
N SER A 623 0.82 -18.50 31.38
CA SER A 623 -0.08 -17.39 31.03
C SER A 623 -1.11 -17.73 29.93
N ASP A 624 -0.72 -18.49 28.90
CA ASP A 624 -1.62 -18.86 27.80
C ASP A 624 -2.68 -19.87 28.26
N LEU A 625 -2.29 -20.73 29.22
CA LEU A 625 -3.19 -21.67 29.89
C LEU A 625 -4.13 -20.94 30.86
N GLU A 626 -3.66 -19.92 31.56
CA GLU A 626 -4.49 -19.06 32.41
C GLU A 626 -5.46 -18.20 31.60
N ALA A 627 -5.04 -17.60 30.49
CA ALA A 627 -5.91 -16.82 29.60
C ALA A 627 -7.01 -17.70 28.99
N LEU A 628 -6.66 -18.92 28.56
CA LEU A 628 -7.64 -19.90 28.08
C LEU A 628 -8.60 -20.33 29.19
N LYS A 629 -8.11 -20.57 30.42
CA LYS A 629 -8.95 -20.85 31.58
C LYS A 629 -9.90 -19.69 31.88
N ARG A 630 -9.41 -18.45 31.95
CA ARG A 630 -10.24 -17.24 32.16
C ARG A 630 -11.31 -17.07 31.09
N THR A 631 -10.99 -17.39 29.83
CA THR A 631 -11.96 -17.36 28.72
C THR A 631 -13.03 -18.45 28.86
N LEU A 632 -12.69 -19.60 29.45
CA LEU A 632 -13.58 -20.74 29.66
C LEU A 632 -14.36 -20.67 30.99
N THR A 633 -13.86 -19.94 31.99
CA THR A 633 -14.46 -19.82 33.34
C THR A 633 -15.19 -18.51 33.57
N ARG A 634 -15.31 -17.62 32.57
CA ARG A 634 -16.10 -16.40 32.70
C ARG A 634 -17.58 -16.78 32.71
N ASP A 635 -18.17 -16.70 33.90
CA ASP A 635 -19.55 -17.06 34.20
C ASP A 635 -20.54 -16.27 33.33
N ASP A 636 -21.67 -16.89 32.98
CA ASP A 636 -22.70 -16.33 32.06
C ASP A 636 -23.47 -15.13 32.65
N SER A 637 -23.14 -14.72 33.87
CA SER A 637 -23.83 -13.70 34.68
C SER A 637 -23.26 -12.28 34.58
N ASP A 638 -22.02 -12.11 34.08
CA ASP A 638 -21.28 -10.83 34.06
C ASP A 638 -21.23 -10.15 32.66
N ASP A 639 -22.07 -10.56 31.71
CA ASP A 639 -22.13 -9.87 30.42
C ASP A 639 -22.83 -8.53 30.59
N ALA A 640 -22.09 -7.43 30.37
CA ALA A 640 -22.62 -6.08 30.26
C ALA A 640 -23.84 -6.10 29.32
N ARG A 641 -25.04 -5.96 29.91
CA ARG A 641 -26.28 -5.83 29.16
C ARG A 641 -26.18 -4.53 28.38
N LEU A 642 -26.20 -4.60 27.05
CA LEU A 642 -26.62 -3.43 26.27
C LEU A 642 -28.06 -3.15 26.70
N GLU A 643 -28.30 -1.95 27.23
CA GLU A 643 -29.62 -1.53 27.69
C GLU A 643 -30.63 -1.65 26.54
N LYS A 644 -31.69 -2.43 26.79
CA LYS A 644 -32.65 -3.06 25.84
C LYS A 644 -32.30 -4.47 25.31
N GLY A 645 -31.78 -5.35 26.17
CA GLY A 645 -32.09 -6.79 26.14
C GLY A 645 -31.31 -7.69 25.17
N ILE A 646 -30.38 -7.16 24.36
CA ILE A 646 -29.54 -7.98 23.46
C ILE A 646 -28.06 -7.84 23.84
N THR A 647 -27.38 -8.93 24.23
CA THR A 647 -25.98 -8.88 24.68
C THR A 647 -24.97 -8.72 23.54
N SER A 648 -23.76 -8.23 23.84
CA SER A 648 -22.64 -8.14 22.88
C SER A 648 -22.33 -9.50 22.24
N ARG A 649 -22.46 -10.60 23.01
CA ARG A 649 -22.32 -11.98 22.51
C ARG A 649 -23.40 -12.37 21.50
N GLN A 650 -24.67 -11.95 21.70
CA GLN A 650 -25.76 -12.21 20.75
C GLN A 650 -25.53 -11.51 19.40
N PHE A 651 -25.04 -10.26 19.41
CA PHE A 651 -24.62 -9.57 18.19
C PHE A 651 -23.44 -10.25 17.50
N HIS A 652 -22.46 -10.74 18.28
CA HIS A 652 -21.32 -11.47 17.74
C HIS A 652 -21.77 -12.79 17.08
N HIS A 653 -22.76 -13.46 17.66
CA HIS A 653 -23.36 -14.65 17.08
C HIS A 653 -24.07 -14.35 15.74
N LEU A 654 -24.88 -13.28 15.68
CA LEU A 654 -25.50 -12.83 14.44
C LEU A 654 -24.46 -12.55 13.36
N ALA A 655 -23.38 -11.83 13.70
CA ALA A 655 -22.28 -11.54 12.77
C ALA A 655 -21.63 -12.81 12.23
N TYR A 656 -21.45 -13.83 13.07
CA TYR A 656 -20.95 -15.14 12.65
C TYR A 656 -21.90 -15.86 11.69
N ARG A 657 -23.22 -15.83 11.94
CA ARG A 657 -24.23 -16.42 11.03
C ARG A 657 -24.31 -15.67 9.71
N MET A 658 -24.19 -14.33 9.73
CA MET A 658 -24.09 -13.51 8.51
C MET A 658 -22.85 -13.87 7.69
N ALA A 659 -21.70 -14.03 8.34
CA ALA A 659 -20.47 -14.47 7.69
C ALA A 659 -20.59 -15.89 7.11
N ALA A 660 -21.23 -16.81 7.84
CA ALA A 660 -21.45 -18.19 7.43
C ALA A 660 -22.61 -18.40 6.44
N LYS A 661 -23.41 -17.35 6.19
CA LYS A 661 -24.66 -17.41 5.42
C LYS A 661 -25.66 -18.45 5.96
N SER A 662 -25.74 -18.57 7.28
CA SER A 662 -26.59 -19.55 7.99
C SER A 662 -27.69 -18.89 8.85
N TYR A 663 -28.07 -17.66 8.51
CA TYR A 663 -29.13 -16.89 9.16
C TYR A 663 -30.48 -17.20 8.49
N GLU A 664 -31.54 -17.15 9.29
CA GLU A 664 -32.93 -17.37 8.88
C GLU A 664 -33.66 -16.04 8.66
N ASP A 665 -34.85 -16.04 8.06
CA ASP A 665 -35.60 -14.80 7.78
C ASP A 665 -36.09 -14.11 9.08
N ASP A 666 -36.25 -14.86 10.18
CA ASP A 666 -36.64 -14.33 11.48
C ASP A 666 -35.41 -13.84 12.28
N MET A 667 -35.31 -12.52 12.43
CA MET A 667 -34.26 -11.84 13.20
C MET A 667 -34.24 -12.24 14.68
N ILE A 668 -35.41 -12.41 15.32
CA ILE A 668 -35.49 -12.76 16.75
C ILE A 668 -34.98 -14.19 16.94
N HIS A 669 -35.42 -15.10 16.07
CA HIS A 669 -34.93 -16.49 16.08
C HIS A 669 -33.43 -16.59 15.80
N ASN A 670 -32.84 -15.65 15.04
CA ASN A 670 -31.40 -15.61 14.84
C ASN A 670 -30.61 -15.21 16.10
N PHE A 671 -31.19 -14.40 16.99
CA PHE A 671 -30.58 -13.99 18.27
C PHE A 671 -30.72 -15.04 19.38
N GLU A 672 -31.77 -15.86 19.34
CA GLU A 672 -32.12 -16.82 20.39
C GLU A 672 -31.57 -18.24 20.16
N LYS A 673 -31.11 -18.55 18.93
CA LYS A 673 -30.62 -19.89 18.60
C LYS A 673 -29.24 -20.16 19.26
N PRO A 674 -29.05 -21.29 19.98
CA PRO A 674 -27.78 -21.58 20.62
C PRO A 674 -26.66 -21.78 19.59
N SER A 675 -25.45 -21.30 19.95
CA SER A 675 -24.28 -21.20 19.06
C SER A 675 -23.72 -22.53 18.53
N SER A 676 -24.20 -23.66 19.03
CA SER A 676 -23.64 -24.98 18.75
C SER A 676 -24.67 -26.10 18.89
N ARG A 677 -24.51 -27.16 18.07
CA ARG A 677 -25.16 -28.45 18.34
C ARG A 677 -24.55 -29.01 19.64
N PRO A 678 -25.33 -29.39 20.67
CA PRO A 678 -24.82 -29.80 21.99
C PRO A 678 -23.70 -30.84 21.94
N GLY A 679 -23.74 -31.78 20.97
CA GLY A 679 -22.71 -32.80 20.79
C GLY A 679 -21.35 -32.28 20.30
N LEU A 680 -21.30 -31.16 19.58
CA LEU A 680 -20.06 -30.59 19.04
C LEU A 680 -19.28 -29.81 20.13
N THR A 681 -20.01 -29.18 21.04
CA THR A 681 -19.48 -28.47 22.22
C THR A 681 -18.90 -29.46 23.20
N ALA A 682 -19.64 -30.55 23.52
CA ALA A 682 -19.14 -31.64 24.34
C ALA A 682 -17.87 -32.30 23.75
N LEU A 683 -17.76 -32.42 22.42
CA LEU A 683 -16.55 -32.89 21.75
C LEU A 683 -15.40 -31.89 21.88
N ARG A 684 -15.68 -30.60 21.66
CA ARG A 684 -14.70 -29.51 21.78
C ARG A 684 -14.16 -29.38 23.20
N ASP A 685 -15.02 -29.51 24.21
CA ASP A 685 -14.65 -29.47 25.63
C ASP A 685 -13.85 -30.73 26.03
N ARG A 686 -14.20 -31.91 25.50
CA ARG A 686 -13.38 -33.13 25.66
C ARG A 686 -12.00 -32.99 25.01
N VAL A 687 -11.92 -32.35 23.84
CA VAL A 687 -10.66 -32.07 23.15
C VAL A 687 -9.82 -31.03 23.92
N ALA A 688 -10.45 -29.97 24.44
CA ALA A 688 -9.80 -28.97 25.29
C ALA A 688 -9.32 -29.56 26.62
N ALA A 689 -10.11 -30.41 27.27
CA ALA A 689 -9.73 -31.13 28.49
C ALA A 689 -8.59 -32.14 28.26
N ARG A 690 -8.57 -32.82 27.11
CA ARG A 690 -7.42 -33.66 26.69
C ARG A 690 -6.18 -32.84 26.38
N ARG A 691 -6.34 -31.64 25.80
CA ARG A 691 -5.25 -30.68 25.55
C ARG A 691 -4.66 -30.13 26.84
N ALA A 692 -5.48 -29.95 27.89
CA ALA A 692 -5.03 -29.53 29.22
C ALA A 692 -4.34 -30.66 30.01
N LYS A 693 -4.69 -31.93 29.77
CA LYS A 693 -4.07 -33.10 30.44
C LYS A 693 -2.86 -33.68 29.69
N GLY A 694 -2.71 -33.39 28.40
CA GLY A 694 -1.69 -33.99 27.54
C GLY A 694 -0.33 -33.30 27.65
N GLY A 695 0.66 -33.98 28.25
CA GLY A 695 2.07 -33.57 28.20
C GLY A 695 2.70 -33.64 26.80
N ARG A 696 4.04 -33.66 26.73
CA ARG A 696 4.83 -33.61 25.47
C ARG A 696 4.37 -34.60 24.38
N GLY A 697 3.87 -35.78 24.75
CA GLY A 697 3.34 -36.78 23.82
C GLY A 697 2.09 -36.33 23.05
N TYR A 698 1.14 -35.63 23.71
CA TYR A 698 -0.05 -35.08 23.04
C TYR A 698 0.34 -33.96 22.08
N GLN A 699 1.32 -33.13 22.44
CA GLN A 699 1.81 -32.05 21.57
C GLN A 699 2.48 -32.60 20.30
N ILE A 700 3.29 -33.65 20.43
CA ILE A 700 3.90 -34.32 19.27
C ILE A 700 2.79 -34.91 18.38
N VAL A 701 1.85 -35.67 18.95
CA VAL A 701 0.74 -36.27 18.18
C VAL A 701 -0.14 -35.20 17.52
N SER A 702 -0.46 -34.10 18.23
CA SER A 702 -1.27 -33.00 17.69
C SER A 702 -0.52 -32.21 16.62
N ALA A 703 0.78 -31.93 16.80
CA ALA A 703 1.60 -31.26 15.80
C ALA A 703 1.73 -32.13 14.55
N THR A 704 1.95 -33.43 14.70
CA THR A 704 2.02 -34.39 13.59
C THR A 704 0.69 -34.51 12.87
N ALA A 705 -0.43 -34.56 13.60
CA ALA A 705 -1.76 -34.59 12.99
C ALA A 705 -2.05 -33.32 12.18
N HIS A 706 -1.69 -32.13 12.71
CA HIS A 706 -1.80 -30.90 11.93
C HIS A 706 -0.89 -30.91 10.70
N TYR A 707 0.37 -31.34 10.84
CA TYR A 707 1.30 -31.42 9.71
C TYR A 707 0.81 -32.38 8.61
N ILE A 708 0.26 -33.54 8.98
CA ILE A 708 -0.38 -34.46 8.02
C ILE A 708 -1.59 -33.80 7.36
N GLY A 709 -2.41 -33.09 8.12
CA GLY A 709 -3.55 -32.33 7.60
C GLY A 709 -3.14 -31.24 6.61
N ASP A 710 -2.13 -30.45 6.97
CA ASP A 710 -1.55 -29.39 6.16
C ASP A 710 -0.92 -29.99 4.88
N LEU A 711 -0.16 -31.08 4.99
CA LEU A 711 0.44 -31.80 3.85
C LEU A 711 -0.62 -32.37 2.90
N THR A 712 -1.69 -32.96 3.43
CA THR A 712 -2.81 -33.49 2.63
C THR A 712 -3.54 -32.37 1.90
N ALA A 713 -3.78 -31.24 2.58
CA ALA A 713 -4.35 -30.05 1.97
C ALA A 713 -3.42 -29.48 0.88
N THR A 714 -2.12 -29.45 1.11
CA THR A 714 -1.10 -28.97 0.16
C THR A 714 -1.02 -29.89 -1.08
N GLY A 715 -1.08 -31.21 -0.91
CA GLY A 715 -1.19 -32.17 -2.02
C GLY A 715 -2.46 -31.97 -2.85
N ALA A 716 -3.61 -31.72 -2.21
CA ALA A 716 -4.86 -31.43 -2.90
C ALA A 716 -4.86 -30.07 -3.65
N LYS A 717 -4.04 -29.11 -3.21
CA LYS A 717 -3.89 -27.78 -3.86
C LYS A 717 -3.04 -27.80 -5.13
N ALA A 718 -2.16 -28.78 -5.31
CA ALA A 718 -1.24 -28.80 -6.44
C ALA A 718 -1.94 -28.86 -7.83
N PRO A 719 -2.93 -29.75 -8.05
CA PRO A 719 -3.71 -29.73 -9.30
C PRO A 719 -4.48 -28.42 -9.48
N VAL A 720 -5.05 -27.87 -8.40
CA VAL A 720 -5.77 -26.59 -8.43
C VAL A 720 -4.86 -25.48 -8.92
N ALA A 721 -3.67 -25.35 -8.32
CA ALA A 721 -2.69 -24.34 -8.69
C ALA A 721 -2.22 -24.48 -10.14
N LEU A 722 -1.98 -25.70 -10.62
CA LEU A 722 -1.57 -25.95 -12.01
C LEU A 722 -2.65 -25.49 -13.00
N PHE A 723 -3.85 -26.06 -12.93
CA PHE A 723 -4.92 -25.75 -13.88
C PHE A 723 -5.34 -24.28 -13.80
N TYR A 724 -5.44 -23.71 -12.61
CA TYR A 724 -5.78 -22.30 -12.41
C TYR A 724 -4.73 -21.35 -12.98
N ASN A 725 -3.44 -21.58 -12.69
CA ASN A 725 -2.38 -20.70 -13.18
C ASN A 725 -2.15 -20.85 -14.68
N MET A 726 -2.29 -22.05 -15.24
CA MET A 726 -2.26 -22.27 -16.69
C MET A 726 -3.44 -21.58 -17.38
N ALA A 727 -4.66 -21.71 -16.84
CA ALA A 727 -5.83 -21.03 -17.36
C ALA A 727 -5.63 -19.51 -17.42
N ASN A 728 -5.13 -18.92 -16.33
CA ASN A 728 -4.80 -17.49 -16.30
C ASN A 728 -3.67 -17.13 -17.29
N GLY A 729 -2.63 -17.97 -17.37
CA GLY A 729 -1.51 -17.79 -18.31
C GLY A 729 -1.95 -17.75 -19.77
N PHE A 730 -2.72 -18.74 -20.21
CA PHE A 730 -3.28 -18.77 -21.57
C PHE A 730 -4.23 -17.59 -21.84
N ARG A 731 -4.98 -17.17 -20.82
CA ARG A 731 -5.96 -16.08 -20.93
C ARG A 731 -5.32 -14.69 -21.04
N ASN A 732 -4.24 -14.46 -20.29
CA ASN A 732 -3.60 -13.15 -20.23
C ASN A 732 -2.59 -12.94 -21.37
N PHE A 733 -1.93 -14.01 -21.82
CA PHE A 733 -0.87 -13.94 -22.83
C PHE A 733 -1.25 -13.20 -24.12
N PRO A 734 -2.46 -13.38 -24.71
CA PRO A 734 -2.88 -12.62 -25.88
C PRO A 734 -2.77 -11.11 -25.70
N SER A 735 -3.08 -10.58 -24.52
CA SER A 735 -3.03 -9.14 -24.28
C SER A 735 -1.63 -8.53 -24.26
N TYR A 736 -0.61 -9.37 -24.02
CA TYR A 736 0.79 -8.97 -24.05
C TYR A 736 1.43 -9.23 -25.41
N ALA A 737 1.08 -10.33 -26.07
CA ALA A 737 1.75 -10.82 -27.28
C ALA A 737 1.00 -10.47 -28.59
N ILE A 738 -0.30 -10.18 -28.53
CA ILE A 738 -1.17 -9.98 -29.70
C ILE A 738 -1.76 -8.57 -29.67
N ARG A 739 -1.39 -7.78 -30.68
CA ARG A 739 -1.87 -6.39 -30.82
C ARG A 739 -3.40 -6.35 -30.97
N ASN A 740 -4.05 -5.42 -30.27
CA ASN A 740 -5.51 -5.20 -30.26
C ASN A 740 -6.36 -6.34 -29.67
N ASP A 741 -5.76 -7.21 -28.85
CA ASP A 741 -6.44 -8.31 -28.15
C ASP A 741 -6.52 -8.05 -26.63
N PRO A 742 -7.42 -7.16 -26.16
CA PRO A 742 -7.45 -6.79 -24.75
C PRO A 742 -7.89 -7.95 -23.86
N ALA A 743 -7.19 -8.17 -22.74
CA ALA A 743 -7.61 -9.17 -21.75
C ALA A 743 -8.95 -8.77 -21.10
N ARG A 744 -9.91 -9.70 -21.10
CA ARG A 744 -11.18 -9.52 -20.40
C ARG A 744 -10.99 -9.78 -18.90
N ARG A 745 -11.44 -8.88 -18.02
CA ARG A 745 -11.42 -9.15 -16.56
C ARG A 745 -12.40 -10.29 -16.21
N ARG A 746 -11.95 -11.28 -15.45
CA ARG A 746 -12.82 -12.35 -14.91
C ARG A 746 -13.50 -11.92 -13.63
N ASP A 747 -14.60 -12.60 -13.34
CA ASP A 747 -15.23 -12.52 -12.03
C ASP A 747 -14.39 -13.26 -10.97
N GLU A 748 -14.54 -12.85 -9.72
CA GLU A 748 -13.84 -13.46 -8.58
C GLU A 748 -14.47 -14.81 -8.19
N ILE A 749 -13.63 -15.76 -7.80
CA ILE A 749 -14.06 -17.07 -7.30
C ILE A 749 -14.14 -16.99 -5.78
N THR A 750 -15.35 -16.79 -5.25
CA THR A 750 -15.63 -16.66 -3.81
C THR A 750 -16.01 -17.99 -3.14
N GLY A 751 -16.16 -19.07 -3.91
CA GLY A 751 -16.63 -20.37 -3.46
C GLY A 751 -17.12 -21.24 -4.63
N PHE A 752 -17.68 -22.41 -4.32
CA PHE A 752 -18.02 -23.44 -5.31
C PHE A 752 -18.96 -22.92 -6.42
N GLY A 753 -20.08 -22.30 -6.06
CA GLY A 753 -21.06 -21.80 -7.02
C GLY A 753 -20.48 -20.72 -7.96
N SER A 754 -19.68 -19.79 -7.42
CA SER A 754 -18.99 -18.80 -8.25
C SER A 754 -17.91 -19.42 -9.15
N GLY A 755 -17.22 -20.47 -8.69
CA GLY A 755 -16.24 -21.21 -9.50
C GLY A 755 -16.89 -21.91 -10.69
N CYS A 756 -18.01 -22.61 -10.47
CA CYS A 756 -18.78 -23.25 -11.54
C CYS A 756 -19.33 -22.23 -12.56
N LYS A 757 -19.92 -21.14 -12.06
CA LYS A 757 -20.43 -20.06 -12.92
C LYS A 757 -19.34 -19.44 -13.77
N LEU A 758 -18.16 -19.19 -13.17
CA LEU A 758 -17.03 -18.65 -13.89
C LEU A 758 -16.45 -19.63 -14.90
N ALA A 759 -16.32 -20.92 -14.55
CA ALA A 759 -15.87 -21.97 -15.45
C ALA A 759 -16.72 -22.02 -16.74
N GLY A 760 -18.05 -22.09 -16.59
CA GLY A 760 -18.95 -22.09 -17.75
C GLY A 760 -18.91 -20.78 -18.54
N LYS A 761 -18.90 -19.64 -17.85
CA LYS A 761 -18.84 -18.31 -18.49
C LYS A 761 -17.55 -18.11 -19.30
N GLU A 762 -16.39 -18.41 -18.72
CA GLU A 762 -15.09 -18.26 -19.38
C GLU A 762 -14.88 -19.30 -20.48
N PHE A 763 -15.50 -20.49 -20.38
CA PHE A 763 -15.51 -21.46 -21.47
C PHE A 763 -16.19 -20.89 -22.72
N VAL A 764 -17.44 -20.40 -22.56
CA VAL A 764 -18.21 -19.82 -23.67
C VAL A 764 -17.52 -18.57 -24.23
N LEU A 765 -17.10 -17.66 -23.35
CA LEU A 765 -16.47 -16.41 -23.78
C LEU A 765 -15.09 -16.64 -24.39
N GLY A 766 -14.30 -17.59 -23.88
CA GLY A 766 -13.00 -17.93 -24.46
C GLY A 766 -13.12 -18.47 -25.88
N PHE A 767 -14.04 -19.41 -26.13
CA PHE A 767 -14.30 -19.87 -27.51
C PHE A 767 -14.92 -18.78 -28.38
N GLY A 768 -15.76 -17.92 -27.81
CA GLY A 768 -16.29 -16.75 -28.50
C GLY A 768 -15.18 -15.79 -28.95
N ASP A 769 -14.27 -15.43 -28.05
CA ASP A 769 -13.11 -14.57 -28.32
C ASP A 769 -12.17 -15.21 -29.35
N ALA A 770 -11.98 -16.54 -29.28
CA ALA A 770 -11.21 -17.32 -30.23
C ALA A 770 -11.77 -17.22 -31.66
N LEU A 771 -13.08 -17.44 -31.83
CA LEU A 771 -13.76 -17.39 -33.13
C LEU A 771 -13.86 -15.97 -33.67
N VAL A 772 -14.24 -15.00 -32.82
CA VAL A 772 -14.29 -13.58 -33.20
C VAL A 772 -12.91 -13.09 -33.61
N GLY A 773 -11.84 -13.54 -32.94
CA GLY A 773 -10.46 -13.21 -33.26
C GLY A 773 -10.05 -13.57 -34.70
N ILE A 774 -10.55 -14.69 -35.23
CA ILE A 774 -10.26 -15.15 -36.61
C ILE A 774 -10.76 -14.14 -37.65
N ALA A 775 -11.88 -13.46 -37.40
CA ALA A 775 -12.39 -12.43 -38.32
C ALA A 775 -11.89 -11.02 -37.97
N ARG A 776 -11.86 -10.70 -36.67
CA ARG A 776 -11.52 -9.37 -36.15
C ARG A 776 -10.08 -8.98 -36.46
N HIS A 777 -9.12 -9.88 -36.26
CA HIS A 777 -7.70 -9.56 -36.44
C HIS A 777 -7.30 -9.36 -37.91
N PRO A 778 -7.73 -10.20 -38.88
CA PRO A 778 -7.54 -9.92 -40.30
C PRO A 778 -8.24 -8.65 -40.77
N TYR A 779 -9.46 -8.37 -40.28
CA TYR A 779 -10.18 -7.13 -40.62
C TYR A 779 -9.44 -5.89 -40.10
N LEU A 780 -9.06 -5.86 -38.83
CA LEU A 780 -8.31 -4.75 -38.23
C LEU A 780 -6.93 -4.60 -38.89
N GLY A 781 -6.27 -5.71 -39.19
CA GLY A 781 -5.01 -5.75 -39.92
C GLY A 781 -5.15 -5.16 -41.32
N ALA A 782 -6.12 -5.64 -42.10
CA ALA A 782 -6.41 -5.13 -43.45
C ALA A 782 -6.70 -3.62 -43.45
N LYS A 783 -7.46 -3.18 -42.45
CA LYS A 783 -7.85 -1.78 -42.27
C LYS A 783 -6.70 -0.88 -41.81
N GLN A 784 -5.62 -1.44 -41.25
CA GLN A 784 -4.44 -0.69 -40.78
C GLN A 784 -3.29 -0.72 -41.80
N GLU A 785 -3.01 -1.87 -42.43
CA GLU A 785 -1.82 -2.08 -43.28
C GLU A 785 -2.15 -2.77 -44.63
N GLY A 786 -3.41 -2.76 -45.08
CA GLY A 786 -3.81 -3.35 -46.36
C GLY A 786 -3.61 -4.87 -46.42
N ALA A 787 -3.26 -5.43 -47.59
CA ALA A 787 -3.07 -6.87 -47.76
C ALA A 787 -1.99 -7.47 -46.83
N LEU A 788 -0.90 -6.73 -46.57
CA LEU A 788 0.14 -7.12 -45.61
C LEU A 788 -0.42 -7.20 -44.18
N GLY A 789 -1.27 -6.23 -43.83
CA GLY A 789 -1.99 -6.20 -42.56
C GLY A 789 -2.99 -7.34 -42.41
N PHE A 790 -3.68 -7.72 -43.49
CA PHE A 790 -4.57 -8.88 -43.51
C PHE A 790 -3.79 -10.16 -43.16
N GLY A 791 -2.63 -10.40 -43.80
CA GLY A 791 -1.78 -11.55 -43.51
C GLY A 791 -1.25 -11.58 -42.07
N LYS A 792 -0.76 -10.45 -41.55
CA LYS A 792 -0.38 -10.32 -40.14
C LYS A 792 -1.57 -10.52 -39.19
N GLY A 793 -2.75 -10.04 -39.59
CA GLY A 793 -4.00 -10.21 -38.86
C GLY A 793 -4.46 -11.66 -38.83
N LEU A 794 -4.23 -12.44 -39.89
CA LEU A 794 -4.51 -13.88 -39.93
C LEU A 794 -3.62 -14.64 -38.95
N GLY A 795 -2.31 -14.34 -38.92
CA GLY A 795 -1.39 -14.91 -37.93
C GLY A 795 -1.80 -14.58 -36.48
N ARG A 796 -2.20 -13.33 -36.22
CA ARG A 796 -2.74 -12.90 -34.92
C ARG A 796 -4.05 -13.62 -34.56
N GLY A 797 -4.95 -13.79 -35.53
CA GLY A 797 -6.21 -14.52 -35.38
C GLY A 797 -6.01 -15.99 -35.01
N LEU A 798 -5.08 -16.68 -35.69
CA LEU A 798 -4.71 -18.07 -35.39
C LEU A 798 -4.02 -18.20 -34.02
N GLY A 799 -3.16 -17.25 -33.66
CA GLY A 799 -2.58 -17.17 -32.33
C GLY A 799 -3.66 -16.99 -31.25
N GLY A 800 -4.56 -16.03 -31.43
CA GLY A 800 -5.70 -15.80 -30.54
C GLY A 800 -6.60 -17.03 -30.41
N LEU A 801 -6.89 -17.71 -31.52
CA LEU A 801 -7.65 -18.96 -31.53
C LEU A 801 -7.05 -20.01 -30.60
N TYR A 802 -5.73 -20.25 -30.71
CA TYR A 802 -5.04 -21.20 -29.83
C TYR A 802 -5.10 -20.79 -28.36
N PHE A 803 -4.64 -19.57 -28.03
CA PHE A 803 -4.53 -19.16 -26.62
C PHE A 803 -5.90 -19.04 -25.93
N HIS A 804 -6.91 -18.47 -26.60
CA HIS A 804 -8.26 -18.35 -26.02
C HIS A 804 -8.97 -19.71 -25.87
N SER A 805 -8.74 -20.66 -26.79
CA SER A 805 -9.27 -22.03 -26.67
C SER A 805 -8.61 -22.77 -25.51
N MET A 806 -7.29 -22.67 -25.36
CA MET A 806 -6.58 -23.29 -24.24
C MET A 806 -6.97 -22.66 -22.89
N ALA A 807 -7.20 -21.34 -22.85
CA ALA A 807 -7.73 -20.66 -21.67
C ALA A 807 -9.11 -21.20 -21.27
N ALA A 808 -9.99 -21.49 -22.25
CA ALA A 808 -11.28 -22.11 -22.01
C ALA A 808 -11.15 -23.56 -21.50
N ILE A 809 -10.28 -24.37 -22.12
CA ILE A 809 -10.05 -25.77 -21.76
C ILE A 809 -9.47 -25.89 -20.35
N PHE A 810 -8.39 -25.17 -20.03
CA PHE A 810 -7.78 -25.20 -18.70
C PHE A 810 -8.64 -24.48 -17.65
N GLY A 811 -9.44 -23.50 -18.07
CA GLY A 811 -10.33 -22.73 -17.20
C GLY A 811 -11.43 -23.56 -16.55
N VAL A 812 -11.97 -24.57 -17.24
CA VAL A 812 -13.03 -25.43 -16.69
C VAL A 812 -12.57 -26.16 -15.41
N PRO A 813 -11.55 -27.05 -15.45
CA PRO A 813 -11.05 -27.70 -14.24
C PRO A 813 -10.41 -26.67 -13.29
N GLY A 814 -9.68 -25.67 -13.79
CA GLY A 814 -8.99 -24.69 -12.96
C GLY A 814 -9.92 -23.86 -12.09
N TYR A 815 -10.95 -23.24 -12.67
CA TYR A 815 -11.90 -22.39 -11.93
C TYR A 815 -12.88 -23.22 -11.09
N PHE A 816 -13.27 -24.41 -11.55
CA PHE A 816 -14.09 -25.33 -10.78
C PHE A 816 -13.38 -25.81 -9.52
N LEU A 817 -12.17 -26.35 -9.65
CA LEU A 817 -11.36 -26.82 -8.53
C LEU A 817 -11.02 -25.69 -7.55
N LYS A 818 -10.72 -24.49 -8.07
CA LYS A 818 -10.52 -23.31 -7.24
C LYS A 818 -11.79 -22.94 -6.44
N GLY A 819 -12.97 -23.14 -7.03
CA GLY A 819 -14.25 -22.99 -6.35
C GLY A 819 -14.43 -23.99 -5.20
N ILE A 820 -14.06 -25.25 -5.40
CA ILE A 820 -14.07 -26.29 -4.35
C ILE A 820 -13.10 -25.91 -3.23
N GLU A 821 -11.86 -25.55 -3.57
CA GLU A 821 -10.83 -25.13 -2.60
C GLU A 821 -11.36 -23.99 -1.72
N ARG A 822 -11.94 -22.95 -2.32
CA ARG A 822 -12.55 -21.82 -1.59
C ARG A 822 -13.75 -22.24 -0.74
N GLY A 823 -14.57 -23.18 -1.23
CA GLY A 823 -15.69 -23.73 -0.46
C GLY A 823 -15.25 -24.49 0.79
N LEU A 824 -14.17 -25.27 0.70
CA LEU A 824 -13.59 -26.01 1.82
C LEU A 824 -12.93 -25.08 2.85
N LEU A 825 -12.23 -24.05 2.37
CA LEU A 825 -11.58 -23.04 3.22
C LEU A 825 -12.58 -22.06 3.88
N ALA A 826 -13.83 -22.00 3.40
CA ALA A 826 -14.84 -21.06 3.89
C ALA A 826 -15.03 -21.08 5.41
N ARG A 827 -14.86 -22.24 6.07
CA ARG A 827 -14.99 -22.37 7.53
C ARG A 827 -13.90 -21.64 8.33
N HIS A 828 -12.68 -21.53 7.79
CA HIS A 828 -11.59 -20.75 8.41
C HIS A 828 -11.72 -19.24 8.14
N LEU A 829 -12.38 -18.87 7.03
CA LEU A 829 -12.59 -17.48 6.61
C LEU A 829 -13.72 -16.76 7.37
N THR A 830 -14.61 -17.52 8.01
CA THR A 830 -15.79 -16.99 8.72
C THR A 830 -15.42 -16.08 9.89
N ALA A 831 -14.35 -16.38 10.64
CA ALA A 831 -14.02 -15.64 11.87
C ALA A 831 -13.64 -14.18 11.59
N VAL A 832 -12.71 -13.96 10.65
CA VAL A 832 -12.27 -12.61 10.24
C VAL A 832 -13.44 -11.82 9.64
N GLN A 833 -14.26 -12.49 8.83
CA GLN A 833 -15.43 -11.87 8.23
C GLN A 833 -16.49 -11.51 9.29
N ALA A 834 -16.68 -12.37 10.30
CA ALA A 834 -17.59 -12.14 11.41
C ALA A 834 -17.13 -10.98 12.29
N GLU A 835 -15.83 -10.84 12.54
CA GLU A 835 -15.25 -9.71 13.29
C GLU A 835 -15.55 -8.38 12.57
N ILE A 836 -15.35 -8.32 11.25
CA ILE A 836 -15.71 -7.14 10.44
C ILE A 836 -17.22 -6.85 10.52
N PHE A 837 -18.06 -7.85 10.33
CA PHE A 837 -19.52 -7.68 10.44
C PHE A 837 -19.91 -7.16 11.83
N PHE A 838 -19.31 -7.72 12.88
CA PHE A 838 -19.63 -7.39 14.25
C PHE A 838 -19.27 -5.93 14.58
N ILE A 839 -18.06 -5.49 14.19
CA ILE A 839 -17.66 -4.07 14.34
C ILE A 839 -18.64 -3.16 13.62
N GLN A 840 -18.98 -3.46 12.36
CA GLN A 840 -19.89 -2.63 11.57
C GLN A 840 -21.31 -2.60 12.15
N LEU A 841 -21.83 -3.72 12.65
CA LEU A 841 -23.15 -3.78 13.28
C LEU A 841 -23.20 -2.96 14.57
N ARG A 842 -22.19 -3.08 15.44
CA ARG A 842 -22.12 -2.30 16.68
C ARG A 842 -22.06 -0.79 16.40
N ARG A 843 -21.20 -0.37 15.46
CA ARG A 843 -21.11 1.03 15.01
C ARG A 843 -22.42 1.54 14.39
N SER A 844 -23.07 0.73 13.55
CA SER A 844 -24.35 1.07 12.93
C SER A 844 -25.46 1.27 13.97
N GLY A 845 -25.43 0.46 15.04
CA GLY A 845 -26.38 0.57 16.14
C GLY A 845 -26.32 1.90 16.90
N VAL A 846 -25.13 2.51 17.04
CA VAL A 846 -24.98 3.83 17.67
C VAL A 846 -25.72 4.89 16.86
N GLY A 847 -25.46 4.96 15.56
CA GLY A 847 -26.13 5.91 14.66
C GLY A 847 -27.65 5.72 14.65
N PHE A 848 -28.11 4.47 14.60
CA PHE A 848 -29.55 4.14 14.64
C PHE A 848 -30.24 4.57 15.93
N ARG A 849 -29.59 4.38 17.09
CA ARG A 849 -30.16 4.78 18.40
C ARG A 849 -30.16 6.30 18.59
N GLY A 850 -29.14 6.99 18.07
CA GLY A 850 -29.05 8.45 18.14
C GLY A 850 -29.97 9.19 17.16
N ALA A 851 -30.47 8.52 16.11
CA ALA A 851 -31.35 9.13 15.11
C ALA A 851 -32.78 9.34 15.61
N SER A 852 -33.36 10.50 15.28
CA SER A 852 -34.76 10.83 15.61
C SER A 852 -35.75 9.99 14.79
N ASP A 853 -36.98 9.85 15.28
CA ASP A 853 -38.02 9.13 14.53
C ASP A 853 -38.40 9.83 13.22
N ALA A 854 -38.29 11.16 13.17
CA ALA A 854 -38.45 11.94 11.95
C ALA A 854 -37.36 11.62 10.91
N GLU A 855 -36.09 11.57 11.32
CA GLU A 855 -34.97 11.16 10.46
C GLU A 855 -35.16 9.73 9.93
N LYS A 856 -35.63 8.81 10.78
CA LYS A 856 -35.94 7.43 10.38
C LYS A 856 -37.08 7.35 9.37
N ALA A 857 -38.16 8.11 9.58
CA ALA A 857 -39.29 8.17 8.66
C ALA A 857 -38.88 8.74 7.29
N ASP A 858 -38.05 9.80 7.28
CA ASP A 858 -37.50 10.39 6.06
C ASP A 858 -36.66 9.37 5.26
N LEU A 859 -35.83 8.57 5.93
CA LEU A 859 -35.06 7.51 5.28
C LEU A 859 -35.95 6.46 4.59
N VAL A 860 -37.08 6.09 5.20
CA VAL A 860 -38.05 5.18 4.59
C VAL A 860 -38.71 5.82 3.37
N ALA A 861 -39.12 7.09 3.47
CA ALA A 861 -39.71 7.81 2.35
C ALA A 861 -38.75 7.89 1.14
N LYS A 862 -37.48 8.25 1.39
CA LYS A 862 -36.42 8.28 0.36
C LYS A 862 -36.16 6.91 -0.25
N TRP A 863 -36.29 5.83 0.52
CA TRP A 863 -36.16 4.46 0.01
C TRP A 863 -37.29 4.10 -0.95
N GLU A 864 -38.54 4.44 -0.62
CA GLU A 864 -39.68 4.20 -1.51
C GLU A 864 -39.58 5.03 -2.80
N GLU A 865 -39.10 6.27 -2.71
CA GLU A 865 -38.79 7.12 -3.86
C GLU A 865 -37.75 6.46 -4.78
N LEU A 866 -36.64 5.97 -4.20
CA LEU A 866 -35.58 5.30 -4.94
C LEU A 866 -36.09 4.03 -5.64
N LYS A 867 -36.83 3.17 -4.93
CA LYS A 867 -37.43 1.95 -5.52
C LYS A 867 -38.39 2.29 -6.66
N SER A 868 -39.23 3.32 -6.48
CA SER A 868 -40.15 3.78 -7.52
C SER A 868 -39.41 4.31 -8.75
N SER A 869 -38.31 5.04 -8.54
CA SER A 869 -37.45 5.51 -9.63
C SER A 869 -36.83 4.34 -10.41
N ILE A 870 -36.29 3.34 -9.70
CA ILE A 870 -35.72 2.14 -10.31
C ILE A 870 -36.79 1.35 -11.08
N ALA A 871 -38.01 1.25 -10.56
CA ALA A 871 -39.10 0.50 -11.21
C ALA A 871 -39.66 1.18 -12.47
N ARG A 872 -39.50 2.50 -12.62
CA ARG A 872 -39.95 3.28 -13.79
C ARG A 872 -39.05 3.14 -15.02
N HIS A 873 -37.86 2.55 -14.87
CA HIS A 873 -36.83 2.44 -15.90
C HIS A 873 -36.39 0.99 -16.12
#